data_AF-A0A6M1RNB5-F1
#
_entry.id   AF-A0A6M1RNB5-F1
#
_cell.length_a   1.000
_cell.length_b   1.000
_cell.length_c   1.000
_cell.angle_alpha   90.00
_cell.angle_beta   90.00
_cell.angle_gamma   90.00
#
_symmetry.space_group_name_H-M   'P 1'
#
loop_
_entity.id
_entity.type
_entity.pdbx_description
1 polymer ?
#
loop_
_entity_poly.entity_id
_entity_poly.type
_entity_poly.pdbx_seq_one_letter_code
_entity_poly.pdbx_strand_id
1 'polypeptide(L)'
;MTSQYLISLPPAMAPVFAKLENRPAPTWFVGTDPSGPPAGSGGATAHLLVEAWKHEGADVPFESWLDAARRVVVHAGGQSRRLPAYAPVGKALLPIPVFRWSRGQRLDQTLLDLQQPLWDRILRAAPDSTRILLCSGDVWIRPGPEPPRLPEADVLVLGVRVPPETAQHFGVLFCHRREPGRLAFTCQKPSASRIRELGLSYRFLVDTGLWLLSSRALRVLMDRCGWNPARASFHEGRPRPYEFYATFTAALGTEPRFPDPELQALRCAVVEWPGAEFYHFGTSAQMLASVVALQNCIPGDWEDRRHPDQVLQNARVVPLLDRETRHTLWIENSVISSRWELEHQHVLTGIPDNYWSISLPPGICLDLVPVGEDRWCARPYGFTDTFRGAWDDPDTRWLGQPVAQWLAQRNLQPRDLGWTPGLDLYDCPLFPVLSSAELDPNFIQWLWQPETRGANTWARLWARSPRLSAADLLRQCNPRRLYEQRAGLRLEALATLRKHAQWSIFYRLDLEATARLVVNAASAPAPVEPGPDEPPLNHAREAMFQAALARLRGDSGWRRLERDAFDSLRDMLVREARVTPARPVRSVLEDQIVWARSPVRVDLAGGWTDTPPYCLEHGGRVLNLAVDLNGQPPLQVFAKCIPEPVLVIRSIDLSAEQHVRTYAELEEFGDPGNPFGLARAALALAGFSPRFHADGGFDSLEEQLRDFGGGIELSLVAAVPKGSGLGTSSILATTLLAALSDLCGLGWDRETLSHRTLVLEQLLGTGGGWQDQLGALERGIKLIETRPGLRQTPQIHWLPQHLFESPLTADCCLLYYTGITRLAWNILGEIVRAVFLNSPRHLALLEEIGRNAQRGALAIQRCDLEGLCETVRESWRLNQALDPATNPPQIQAILDAVAPWLAAAKLTGAGGGGYLFMIAHDPAAAARIREILTRHPPNPRARFVRFSVSTTGLQVTRS
;
A
#
# COMPACT_ATOMS: atom_id res chain seq x y z
N MET A 1 18.56 0.68 3.03
CA MET A 1 19.00 -0.68 3.41
C MET A 1 17.79 -1.59 3.36
N THR A 2 17.88 -2.74 2.71
CA THR A 2 16.83 -3.76 2.68
C THR A 2 16.79 -4.50 4.03
N SER A 3 15.64 -4.48 4.70
CA SER A 3 15.41 -5.22 5.95
C SER A 3 15.58 -6.72 5.72
N GLN A 4 16.23 -7.41 6.64
CA GLN A 4 16.26 -8.88 6.67
C GLN A 4 15.11 -9.42 7.52
N TYR A 5 14.50 -10.51 7.09
CA TYR A 5 13.38 -11.17 7.74
C TYR A 5 13.79 -12.55 8.24
N LEU A 6 13.61 -12.80 9.53
CA LEU A 6 13.80 -14.09 10.16
C LEU A 6 12.42 -14.63 10.54
N ILE A 7 12.01 -15.76 9.98
CA ILE A 7 10.70 -16.36 10.25
C ILE A 7 10.84 -17.79 10.74
N SER A 8 10.15 -18.13 11.84
CA SER A 8 9.98 -19.52 12.27
C SER A 8 8.80 -20.14 11.51
N LEU A 9 8.93 -21.33 10.93
CA LEU A 9 7.83 -22.05 10.28
C LEU A 9 7.79 -23.53 10.71
N PRO A 10 6.66 -24.23 10.49
CA PRO A 10 6.59 -25.67 10.72
C PRO A 10 7.65 -26.45 9.91
N PRO A 11 8.16 -27.59 10.43
CA PRO A 11 9.23 -28.36 9.78
C PRO A 11 8.94 -28.78 8.34
N ALA A 12 7.68 -29.09 7.99
CA ALA A 12 7.31 -29.43 6.61
C ALA A 12 7.39 -28.24 5.65
N MET A 13 7.09 -27.02 6.13
CA MET A 13 7.05 -25.81 5.31
C MET A 13 8.42 -25.16 5.16
N ALA A 14 9.24 -25.16 6.22
CA ALA A 14 10.50 -24.43 6.26
C ALA A 14 11.44 -24.71 5.05
N PRO A 15 11.67 -25.97 4.62
CA PRO A 15 12.57 -26.27 3.50
C PRO A 15 12.05 -25.83 2.13
N VAL A 16 10.74 -25.63 1.98
CA VAL A 16 10.09 -25.30 0.70
C VAL A 16 9.61 -23.85 0.60
N PHE A 17 9.65 -23.10 1.72
CA PHE A 17 9.21 -21.71 1.81
C PHE A 17 9.81 -20.82 0.73
N ALA A 18 11.13 -20.80 0.59
CA ALA A 18 11.80 -19.88 -0.33
C ALA A 18 11.29 -20.03 -1.78
N LYS A 19 10.98 -21.26 -2.19
CA LYS A 19 10.45 -21.58 -3.51
C LYS A 19 8.95 -21.30 -3.63
N LEU A 20 8.14 -21.76 -2.66
CA LEU A 20 6.68 -21.64 -2.73
C LEU A 20 6.18 -20.21 -2.51
N GLU A 21 6.85 -19.44 -1.65
CA GLU A 21 6.51 -18.05 -1.32
C GLU A 21 7.33 -17.03 -2.13
N ASN A 22 8.24 -17.49 -3.00
CA ASN A 22 9.15 -16.65 -3.77
C ASN A 22 9.94 -15.63 -2.91
N ARG A 23 10.48 -16.12 -1.79
CA ARG A 23 11.18 -15.34 -0.75
C ARG A 23 12.56 -15.96 -0.46
N PRO A 24 13.58 -15.69 -1.30
CA PRO A 24 14.89 -16.31 -1.17
C PRO A 24 15.78 -15.66 -0.09
N ALA A 25 16.78 -16.42 0.37
CA ALA A 25 17.89 -15.93 1.18
C ALA A 25 18.81 -14.99 0.38
N PRO A 26 19.57 -14.07 1.03
CA PRO A 26 19.65 -13.85 2.48
C PRO A 26 18.55 -12.94 3.04
N THR A 27 17.72 -12.33 2.19
CA THR A 27 16.64 -11.42 2.61
C THR A 27 15.65 -12.11 3.55
N TRP A 28 15.32 -13.37 3.27
CA TRP A 28 14.49 -14.22 4.12
C TRP A 28 15.31 -15.39 4.64
N PHE A 29 15.42 -15.47 5.96
CA PHE A 29 15.91 -16.65 6.65
C PHE A 29 14.73 -17.36 7.32
N VAL A 30 14.67 -18.68 7.15
CA VAL A 30 13.62 -19.52 7.69
C VAL A 30 14.22 -20.53 8.64
N GLY A 31 13.74 -20.55 9.89
CA GLY A 31 14.10 -21.55 10.87
C GLY A 31 12.90 -22.38 11.29
N THR A 32 13.16 -23.43 12.06
CA THR A 32 12.13 -24.21 12.76
C THR A 32 12.33 -24.05 14.25
N ASP A 33 11.26 -24.17 15.03
CA ASP A 33 11.40 -24.24 16.50
C ASP A 33 12.32 -25.42 16.88
N PRO A 34 13.13 -25.28 17.95
CA PRO A 34 14.10 -26.31 18.33
C PRO A 34 13.39 -27.61 18.72
N SER A 35 14.04 -28.76 18.43
CA SER A 35 13.51 -30.07 18.79
C SER A 35 13.51 -30.28 20.32
N GLY A 36 12.51 -31.03 20.81
CA GLY A 36 12.33 -31.34 22.23
C GLY A 36 11.26 -30.48 22.91
N PRO A 37 11.31 -30.31 24.26
CA PRO A 37 10.37 -29.48 25.00
C PRO A 37 10.26 -28.05 24.46
N PRO A 38 9.08 -27.39 24.54
CA PRO A 38 8.90 -26.03 24.02
C PRO A 38 9.91 -25.03 24.60
N ALA A 39 10.63 -24.32 23.73
CA ALA A 39 11.60 -23.30 24.13
C ALA A 39 10.94 -21.98 24.60
N GLY A 40 9.64 -21.82 24.39
CA GLY A 40 8.92 -20.57 24.61
C GLY A 40 9.27 -19.49 23.59
N SER A 41 8.46 -18.43 23.54
CA SER A 41 8.59 -17.35 22.55
C SER A 41 9.94 -16.61 22.61
N GLY A 42 10.54 -16.45 23.80
CA GLY A 42 11.86 -15.84 23.97
C GLY A 42 12.99 -16.78 23.55
N GLY A 43 12.91 -18.06 23.95
CA GLY A 43 13.86 -19.10 23.53
C GLY A 43 13.85 -19.34 22.02
N ALA A 44 12.67 -19.36 21.39
CA ALA A 44 12.52 -19.45 19.94
C ALA A 44 13.14 -18.24 19.22
N THR A 45 12.97 -17.03 19.77
CA THR A 45 13.62 -15.81 19.23
C THR A 45 15.14 -15.95 19.25
N ALA A 46 15.71 -16.34 20.40
CA ALA A 46 17.15 -16.53 20.56
C ALA A 46 17.68 -17.62 19.62
N HIS A 47 16.98 -18.74 19.49
CA HIS A 47 17.35 -19.82 18.57
C HIS A 47 17.41 -19.33 17.12
N LEU A 48 16.35 -18.66 16.65
CA LEU A 48 16.26 -18.21 15.27
C LEU A 48 17.36 -17.21 14.92
N LEU A 49 17.73 -16.33 15.85
CA LEU A 49 18.84 -15.39 15.67
C LEU A 49 20.19 -16.10 15.53
N VAL A 50 20.45 -17.10 16.37
CA VAL A 50 21.70 -17.87 16.33
C VAL A 50 21.79 -18.70 15.04
N GLU A 51 20.69 -19.31 14.61
CA GLU A 51 20.68 -20.08 13.37
C GLU A 51 20.86 -19.19 12.12
N ALA A 52 20.25 -18.01 12.09
CA ALA A 52 20.46 -17.04 11.03
C ALA A 52 21.93 -16.58 10.96
N TRP A 53 22.50 -16.25 12.12
CA TRP A 53 23.92 -15.87 12.23
C TRP A 53 24.85 -16.97 11.72
N LYS A 54 24.64 -18.22 12.12
CA LYS A 54 25.45 -19.35 11.63
C LYS A 54 25.32 -19.55 10.12
N HIS A 55 24.12 -19.36 9.57
CA HIS A 55 23.86 -19.53 8.14
C HIS A 55 24.55 -18.48 7.27
N GLU A 56 24.66 -17.24 7.73
CA GLU A 56 25.34 -16.15 7.00
C GLU A 56 26.87 -16.21 7.05
N GLY A 57 27.44 -17.16 7.81
CA GLY A 57 28.87 -17.29 8.04
C GLY A 57 29.25 -16.80 9.43
N ALA A 58 29.56 -17.72 10.33
CA ALA A 58 29.96 -17.45 11.73
C ALA A 58 31.36 -16.81 11.86
N ASP A 59 31.93 -16.27 10.78
CA ASP A 59 33.26 -15.65 10.74
C ASP A 59 33.29 -14.31 11.48
N VAL A 60 32.12 -13.71 11.72
CA VAL A 60 31.94 -12.51 12.55
C VAL A 60 31.33 -12.89 13.91
N PRO A 61 31.77 -12.28 15.03
CA PRO A 61 31.13 -12.46 16.32
C PRO A 61 29.63 -12.12 16.27
N PHE A 62 28.80 -12.90 16.98
CA PHE A 62 27.34 -12.74 17.01
C PHE A 62 26.89 -11.30 17.29
N GLU A 63 27.54 -10.61 18.23
CA GLU A 63 27.25 -9.22 18.57
C GLU A 63 27.48 -8.25 17.40
N SER A 64 28.62 -8.41 16.69
CA SER A 64 28.94 -7.59 15.53
C SER A 64 27.95 -7.85 14.38
N TRP A 65 27.54 -9.11 14.19
CA TRP A 65 26.52 -9.48 13.22
C TRP A 65 25.15 -8.87 13.56
N LEU A 66 24.79 -8.88 14.84
CA LEU A 66 23.55 -8.30 15.32
C LEU A 66 23.52 -6.77 15.08
N ASP A 67 24.64 -6.10 15.36
CA ASP A 67 24.77 -4.65 15.20
C ASP A 67 24.89 -4.18 13.73
N ALA A 68 25.28 -5.07 12.81
CA ALA A 68 25.48 -4.73 11.40
C ALA A 68 24.18 -4.42 10.63
N ALA A 69 23.02 -4.93 11.08
CA ALA A 69 21.76 -4.76 10.35
C ALA A 69 20.53 -4.80 11.26
N ARG A 70 19.48 -4.07 10.86
CA ARG A 70 18.15 -4.18 11.47
C ARG A 70 17.37 -5.35 10.87
N ARG A 71 16.67 -6.11 11.71
CA ARG A 71 15.98 -7.35 11.31
C ARG A 71 14.53 -7.38 11.82
N VAL A 72 13.66 -8.05 11.08
CA VAL A 72 12.30 -8.40 11.53
C VAL A 72 12.31 -9.87 11.95
N VAL A 73 11.85 -10.17 13.16
CA VAL A 73 11.68 -11.54 13.66
C VAL A 73 10.20 -11.87 13.73
N VAL A 74 9.75 -12.87 12.97
CA VAL A 74 8.35 -13.26 12.88
C VAL A 74 8.14 -14.67 13.46
N HIS A 75 7.33 -14.74 14.51
CA HIS A 75 6.91 -16.02 15.09
C HIS A 75 5.70 -16.58 14.37
N ALA A 76 5.92 -17.54 13.47
CA ALA A 76 4.87 -18.23 12.70
C ALA A 76 4.89 -19.76 12.82
N GLY A 77 5.86 -20.35 13.56
CA GLY A 77 6.11 -21.79 13.63
C GLY A 77 5.44 -22.51 14.80
N GLY A 78 4.78 -21.77 15.69
CA GLY A 78 4.16 -22.34 16.89
C GLY A 78 3.03 -23.33 16.59
N GLN A 79 2.70 -24.15 17.58
CA GLN A 79 1.76 -25.29 17.50
C GLN A 79 0.36 -24.98 16.94
N SER A 80 -0.07 -23.70 16.98
CA SER A 80 -1.30 -23.21 16.33
C SER A 80 -2.57 -24.00 16.66
N ARG A 81 -2.66 -24.51 17.89
CA ARG A 81 -3.70 -25.45 18.36
C ARG A 81 -5.16 -25.02 18.12
N ARG A 82 -5.46 -23.71 18.15
CA ARG A 82 -6.83 -23.17 18.02
C ARG A 82 -7.21 -22.75 16.58
N LEU A 83 -6.28 -22.84 15.64
CA LEU A 83 -6.53 -22.67 14.20
C LEU A 83 -5.84 -23.81 13.46
N PRO A 84 -6.36 -25.05 13.61
CA PRO A 84 -5.66 -26.24 13.15
C PRO A 84 -5.46 -26.25 11.64
N ALA A 85 -6.43 -25.80 10.84
CA ALA A 85 -6.40 -25.83 9.36
C ALA A 85 -5.10 -25.26 8.76
N TYR A 86 -4.57 -24.19 9.37
CA TYR A 86 -3.38 -23.48 8.89
C TYR A 86 -2.13 -23.75 9.74
N ALA A 87 -2.23 -24.60 10.76
CA ALA A 87 -1.08 -25.03 11.55
C ALA A 87 0.03 -25.72 10.72
N PRO A 88 -0.26 -26.64 9.77
CA PRO A 88 0.77 -27.36 9.03
C PRO A 88 1.68 -26.50 8.15
N VAL A 89 1.16 -25.38 7.63
CA VAL A 89 1.92 -24.43 6.80
C VAL A 89 2.43 -23.22 7.60
N GLY A 90 1.77 -22.89 8.72
CA GLY A 90 2.07 -21.74 9.55
C GLY A 90 1.04 -20.61 9.35
N LYS A 91 0.59 -20.01 10.45
CA LYS A 91 -0.50 -19.01 10.44
C LYS A 91 -0.20 -17.75 9.64
N ALA A 92 1.07 -17.33 9.59
CA ALA A 92 1.47 -16.17 8.80
C ALA A 92 1.20 -16.39 7.29
N LEU A 93 1.12 -17.65 6.84
CA LEU A 93 0.85 -18.03 5.46
C LEU A 93 -0.63 -18.36 5.22
N LEU A 94 -1.51 -18.00 6.17
CA LEU A 94 -2.95 -18.03 5.98
C LEU A 94 -3.32 -17.20 4.73
N PRO A 95 -4.00 -17.77 3.72
CA PRO A 95 -4.52 -17.02 2.59
C PRO A 95 -5.55 -16.00 3.04
N ILE A 96 -5.45 -14.76 2.55
CA ILE A 96 -6.40 -13.69 2.84
C ILE A 96 -7.08 -13.27 1.54
N PRO A 97 -8.43 -13.21 1.49
CA PRO A 97 -9.11 -12.78 0.27
C PRO A 97 -8.79 -11.31 -0.02
N VAL A 98 -8.86 -10.94 -1.29
CA VAL A 98 -8.69 -9.54 -1.68
C VAL A 98 -9.83 -8.70 -1.10
N PHE A 99 -9.48 -7.56 -0.52
CA PHE A 99 -10.44 -6.62 0.04
C PHE A 99 -11.12 -5.83 -1.06
N ARG A 100 -12.46 -5.82 -1.08
CA ARG A 100 -13.27 -5.18 -2.14
C ARG A 100 -13.01 -3.67 -2.30
N TRP A 101 -12.61 -3.01 -1.23
CA TRP A 101 -12.30 -1.57 -1.20
C TRP A 101 -10.83 -1.26 -1.52
N SER A 102 -9.95 -2.26 -1.52
CA SER A 102 -8.52 -2.08 -1.80
C SER A 102 -8.21 -2.24 -3.28
N ARG A 103 -7.10 -1.67 -3.72
CA ARG A 103 -6.52 -1.86 -5.06
C ARG A 103 -5.09 -2.41 -4.96
N GLY A 104 -4.66 -3.14 -5.99
CA GLY A 104 -3.30 -3.66 -6.10
C GLY A 104 -3.01 -4.88 -5.22
N GLN A 105 -4.04 -5.58 -4.77
CA GLN A 105 -3.90 -6.82 -4.01
C GLN A 105 -3.80 -8.04 -4.93
N ARG A 106 -3.09 -9.07 -4.49
CA ARG A 106 -2.89 -10.31 -5.25
C ARG A 106 -3.88 -11.38 -4.78
N LEU A 107 -4.32 -12.24 -5.71
CA LEU A 107 -5.20 -13.37 -5.39
C LEU A 107 -4.52 -14.46 -4.55
N ASP A 108 -3.20 -14.48 -4.52
CA ASP A 108 -2.37 -15.43 -3.78
C ASP A 108 -1.82 -14.85 -2.47
N GLN A 109 -2.28 -13.66 -2.06
CA GLN A 109 -1.76 -13.00 -0.87
C GLN A 109 -2.05 -13.78 0.42
N THR A 110 -1.11 -13.68 1.33
CA THR A 110 -1.15 -14.25 2.68
C THR A 110 -1.24 -13.16 3.74
N LEU A 111 -1.47 -13.54 5.00
CA LEU A 111 -1.38 -12.63 6.13
C LEU A 111 0.00 -11.94 6.20
N LEU A 112 1.08 -12.68 5.91
CA LEU A 112 2.44 -12.18 5.87
C LEU A 112 2.62 -11.05 4.83
N ASP A 113 1.99 -11.18 3.65
CA ASP A 113 2.03 -10.13 2.62
C ASP A 113 1.37 -8.83 3.06
N LEU A 114 0.30 -8.91 3.87
CA LEU A 114 -0.40 -7.73 4.40
C LEU A 114 0.34 -7.06 5.56
N GLN A 115 1.10 -7.84 6.33
CA GLN A 115 1.86 -7.33 7.49
C GLN A 115 3.20 -6.70 7.09
N GLN A 116 3.90 -7.27 6.11
CA GLN A 116 5.26 -6.87 5.76
C GLN A 116 5.43 -5.37 5.48
N PRO A 117 4.56 -4.69 4.69
CA PRO A 117 4.71 -3.26 4.42
C PRO A 117 4.66 -2.41 5.69
N LEU A 118 3.88 -2.83 6.69
CA LEU A 118 3.78 -2.16 7.98
C LEU A 118 5.09 -2.28 8.77
N TRP A 119 5.69 -3.47 8.82
CA TRP A 119 6.95 -3.70 9.53
C TRP A 119 8.08 -2.87 8.94
N ASP A 120 8.18 -2.82 7.62
CA ASP A 120 9.13 -1.98 6.90
C ASP A 120 8.94 -0.49 7.22
N ARG A 121 7.68 -0.03 7.33
CA ARG A 121 7.38 1.35 7.72
C ARG A 121 7.81 1.64 9.16
N ILE A 122 7.55 0.72 10.09
CA ILE A 122 7.93 0.85 11.50
C ILE A 122 9.46 0.87 11.64
N LEU A 123 10.18 -0.06 11.02
CA LEU A 123 11.64 -0.13 11.09
C LEU A 123 12.34 1.10 10.51
N ARG A 124 11.77 1.69 9.44
CA ARG A 124 12.27 2.96 8.88
C ARG A 124 12.09 4.13 9.85
N ALA A 125 10.98 4.15 10.59
CA ALA A 125 10.71 5.19 11.59
C ALA A 125 11.40 4.91 12.94
N ALA A 126 11.99 3.74 13.12
CA ALA A 126 12.57 3.30 14.38
C ALA A 126 13.89 4.03 14.70
N PRO A 127 14.19 4.27 15.99
CA PRO A 127 15.44 4.89 16.41
C PRO A 127 16.67 4.08 16.02
N ASP A 128 17.83 4.74 15.90
CA ASP A 128 19.06 4.12 15.41
C ASP A 128 19.62 3.04 16.33
N SER A 129 19.25 3.06 17.60
CA SER A 129 19.55 2.02 18.59
C SER A 129 18.80 0.70 18.35
N THR A 130 17.73 0.70 17.55
CA THR A 130 16.92 -0.50 17.27
C THR A 130 17.71 -1.52 16.45
N ARG A 131 17.65 -2.79 16.84
CA ARG A 131 18.21 -3.92 16.06
C ARG A 131 17.15 -4.86 15.55
N ILE A 132 16.12 -5.15 16.35
CA ILE A 132 15.09 -6.12 15.97
C ILE A 132 13.71 -5.52 16.16
N LEU A 133 12.83 -5.76 15.19
CA LEU A 133 11.39 -5.70 15.34
C LEU A 133 10.86 -7.14 15.49
N LEU A 134 10.39 -7.48 16.69
CA LEU A 134 9.76 -8.75 17.01
C LEU A 134 8.25 -8.65 16.73
N CYS A 135 7.73 -9.58 15.94
CA CYS A 135 6.35 -9.60 15.43
C CYS A 135 5.63 -10.91 15.74
N SER A 136 4.34 -10.83 16.08
CA SER A 136 3.44 -12.00 16.02
C SER A 136 3.02 -12.29 14.57
N GLY A 137 3.02 -13.57 14.19
CA GLY A 137 2.57 -14.02 12.88
C GLY A 137 1.05 -14.10 12.70
N ASP A 138 0.25 -13.80 13.73
CA ASP A 138 -1.22 -13.95 13.71
C ASP A 138 -2.02 -12.68 14.04
N VAL A 139 -1.39 -11.51 13.93
CA VAL A 139 -2.02 -10.20 14.16
C VAL A 139 -1.82 -9.31 12.95
N TRP A 140 -2.89 -8.69 12.45
CA TRP A 140 -2.77 -7.58 11.50
C TRP A 140 -3.22 -6.28 12.13
N ILE A 141 -2.46 -5.21 11.88
CA ILE A 141 -2.80 -3.86 12.33
C ILE A 141 -3.04 -3.02 11.09
N ARG A 142 -4.24 -2.46 11.00
CA ARG A 142 -4.51 -1.42 10.01
C ARG A 142 -4.00 -0.10 10.59
N PRO A 143 -3.00 0.54 9.97
CA PRO A 143 -2.38 1.74 10.52
C PRO A 143 -3.38 2.89 10.55
N GLY A 144 -3.32 3.70 11.61
CA GLY A 144 -4.04 4.96 11.67
C GLY A 144 -3.49 6.00 10.67
N PRO A 145 -4.17 7.16 10.52
CA PRO A 145 -3.82 8.18 9.54
C PRO A 145 -2.43 8.79 9.76
N GLU A 146 -2.01 8.95 11.02
CA GLU A 146 -0.69 9.47 11.39
C GLU A 146 0.20 8.34 11.94
N PRO A 147 1.44 8.17 11.41
CA PRO A 147 2.39 7.26 12.02
C PRO A 147 2.86 7.83 13.37
N PRO A 148 2.99 7.00 14.42
CA PRO A 148 3.44 7.49 15.71
C PRO A 148 4.94 7.85 15.68
N ARG A 149 5.33 8.85 16.47
CA ARG A 149 6.76 9.13 16.74
C ARG A 149 7.31 8.04 17.66
N LEU A 150 8.44 7.44 17.28
CA LEU A 150 9.10 6.38 18.03
C LEU A 150 10.27 6.95 18.83
N PRO A 151 10.19 7.05 20.17
CA PRO A 151 11.28 7.59 20.99
C PRO A 151 12.45 6.61 21.14
N GLU A 152 13.63 7.13 21.47
CA GLU A 152 14.79 6.33 21.88
C GLU A 152 14.50 5.53 23.16
N ALA A 153 14.59 4.20 23.07
CA ALA A 153 14.37 3.28 24.18
C ALA A 153 15.11 1.96 23.95
N ASP A 154 15.42 1.23 25.02
CA ASP A 154 16.00 -0.11 24.91
C ASP A 154 14.94 -1.13 24.46
N VAL A 155 13.70 -0.93 24.91
CA VAL A 155 12.51 -1.71 24.56
C VAL A 155 11.37 -0.74 24.22
N LEU A 156 10.81 -0.84 23.01
CA LEU A 156 9.63 -0.08 22.60
C LEU A 156 8.51 -1.03 22.19
N VAL A 157 7.30 -0.80 22.67
CA VAL A 157 6.12 -1.57 22.25
C VAL A 157 5.05 -0.67 21.65
N LEU A 158 4.45 -1.12 20.55
CA LEU A 158 3.28 -0.46 19.96
C LEU A 158 2.01 -1.01 20.60
N GLY A 159 1.18 -0.11 21.12
CA GLY A 159 -0.09 -0.44 21.78
C GLY A 159 -1.30 0.19 21.09
N VAL A 160 -2.43 -0.50 21.16
CA VAL A 160 -3.72 -0.04 20.60
C VAL A 160 -4.80 0.02 21.69
N ARG A 161 -5.72 0.97 21.55
CA ARG A 161 -6.88 1.08 22.46
C ARG A 161 -7.99 0.16 22.00
N VAL A 162 -8.48 -0.68 22.91
CA VAL A 162 -9.70 -1.46 22.73
C VAL A 162 -10.50 -1.49 24.05
N PRO A 163 -11.80 -1.81 24.02
CA PRO A 163 -12.58 -2.00 25.23
C PRO A 163 -12.02 -3.14 26.12
N PRO A 164 -12.20 -3.08 27.45
CA PRO A 164 -11.75 -4.14 28.38
C PRO A 164 -12.22 -5.55 28.01
N GLU A 165 -13.41 -5.67 27.43
CA GLU A 165 -14.03 -6.92 26.97
C GLU A 165 -13.24 -7.57 25.83
N THR A 166 -12.61 -6.75 24.98
CA THR A 166 -11.71 -7.22 23.93
C THR A 166 -10.32 -7.46 24.50
N ALA A 167 -9.82 -6.55 25.34
CA ALA A 167 -8.47 -6.58 25.90
C ALA A 167 -8.18 -7.82 26.75
N GLN A 168 -9.19 -8.40 27.40
CA GLN A 168 -9.02 -9.60 28.25
C GLN A 168 -8.46 -10.83 27.51
N HIS A 169 -8.56 -10.85 26.18
CA HIS A 169 -8.05 -11.95 25.36
C HIS A 169 -6.56 -11.82 25.00
N PHE A 170 -5.92 -10.69 25.33
CA PHE A 170 -4.58 -10.31 24.90
C PHE A 170 -3.66 -9.94 26.08
N GLY A 171 -2.38 -9.69 25.79
CA GLY A 171 -1.48 -9.00 26.72
C GLY A 171 -1.92 -7.54 26.87
N VAL A 172 -1.88 -7.02 28.09
CA VAL A 172 -2.29 -5.64 28.40
C VAL A 172 -1.11 -4.90 29.03
N LEU A 173 -0.77 -3.76 28.44
CA LEU A 173 0.27 -2.84 28.87
C LEU A 173 -0.38 -1.79 29.79
N PHE A 174 0.13 -1.61 31.01
CA PHE A 174 -0.31 -0.56 31.92
C PHE A 174 0.75 0.53 32.01
N CYS A 175 0.35 1.77 31.73
CA CYS A 175 1.19 2.95 31.69
C CYS A 175 0.73 3.98 32.73
N HIS A 176 1.65 4.80 33.21
CA HIS A 176 1.35 5.88 34.13
C HIS A 176 0.37 6.89 33.50
N ARG A 177 -0.67 7.33 34.23
CA ARG A 177 -1.67 8.26 33.66
C ARG A 177 -1.08 9.61 33.29
N ARG A 178 -0.10 10.10 34.06
CA ARG A 178 0.60 11.37 33.81
C ARG A 178 1.71 11.27 32.76
N GLU A 179 2.24 10.06 32.55
CA GLU A 179 3.32 9.76 31.60
C GLU A 179 2.87 8.56 30.72
N PRO A 180 1.93 8.77 29.78
CA PRO A 180 1.27 7.67 29.06
C PRO A 180 2.22 6.83 28.20
N GLY A 181 3.42 7.33 27.89
CA GLY A 181 4.46 6.59 27.17
C GLY A 181 5.38 5.75 28.05
N ARG A 182 5.23 5.81 29.39
CA ARG A 182 6.09 5.11 30.34
C ARG A 182 5.40 3.87 30.90
N LEU A 183 6.01 2.70 30.67
CA LEU A 183 5.50 1.42 31.14
C LEU A 183 5.58 1.30 32.67
N ALA A 184 4.45 0.99 33.31
CA ALA A 184 4.41 0.57 34.70
C ALA A 184 4.68 -0.94 34.79
N PHE A 185 3.82 -1.75 34.17
CA PHE A 185 3.94 -3.21 34.10
C PHE A 185 3.06 -3.78 32.98
N THR A 186 3.25 -5.08 32.68
CA THR A 186 2.38 -5.83 31.76
C THR A 186 1.54 -6.86 32.51
N CYS A 187 0.41 -7.26 31.92
CA CYS A 187 -0.45 -8.35 32.40
C CYS A 187 -0.86 -9.25 31.25
N GLN A 188 -0.66 -10.55 31.38
CA GLN A 188 -1.10 -11.51 30.38
C GLN A 188 -2.58 -11.86 30.60
N LYS A 189 -3.45 -11.52 29.64
CA LYS A 189 -4.88 -11.89 29.60
C LYS A 189 -5.64 -11.65 30.92
N PRO A 190 -5.55 -10.45 31.54
CA PRO A 190 -6.32 -10.13 32.73
C PRO A 190 -7.82 -10.09 32.41
N SER A 191 -8.70 -10.41 33.37
CA SER A 191 -10.15 -10.29 33.17
C SER A 191 -10.56 -8.84 32.87
N ALA A 192 -11.66 -8.65 32.14
CA ALA A 192 -12.19 -7.32 31.86
C ALA A 192 -12.49 -6.51 33.15
N SER A 193 -12.93 -7.17 34.22
CA SER A 193 -13.12 -6.55 35.54
C SER A 193 -11.81 -6.05 36.13
N ARG A 194 -10.74 -6.85 36.07
CA ARG A 194 -9.42 -6.47 36.56
C ARG A 194 -8.82 -5.31 35.75
N ILE A 195 -9.04 -5.28 34.44
CA ILE A 195 -8.62 -4.16 33.60
C ILE A 195 -9.31 -2.87 34.01
N ARG A 196 -10.63 -2.90 34.27
CA ARG A 196 -11.37 -1.72 34.74
C ARG A 196 -10.86 -1.20 36.08
N GLU A 197 -10.60 -2.11 37.02
CA GLU A 197 -10.04 -1.78 38.33
C GLU A 197 -8.68 -1.08 38.20
N LEU A 198 -7.74 -1.69 37.46
CA LEU A 198 -6.43 -1.10 37.20
C LEU A 198 -6.51 0.19 36.37
N GLY A 199 -7.52 0.31 35.51
CA GLY A 199 -7.80 1.49 34.68
C GLY A 199 -8.13 2.76 35.49
N LEU A 200 -8.46 2.63 36.78
CA LEU A 200 -8.62 3.78 37.68
C LEU A 200 -7.26 4.46 37.95
N SER A 201 -6.19 3.69 38.06
CA SER A 201 -4.85 4.19 38.41
C SER A 201 -3.92 4.31 37.21
N TYR A 202 -4.13 3.51 36.17
CA TYR A 202 -3.25 3.41 35.01
C TYR A 202 -4.02 3.62 33.70
N ARG A 203 -3.32 4.07 32.67
CA ARG A 203 -3.79 4.01 31.28
C ARG A 203 -3.41 2.63 30.73
N PHE A 204 -4.31 1.96 30.03
CA PHE A 204 -3.99 0.66 29.42
C PHE A 204 -4.05 0.69 27.89
N LEU A 205 -3.29 -0.22 27.30
CA LEU A 205 -3.24 -0.51 25.86
C LEU A 205 -3.13 -2.03 25.68
N VAL A 206 -3.66 -2.57 24.60
CA VAL A 206 -3.40 -3.96 24.21
C VAL A 206 -2.04 -4.05 23.54
N ASP A 207 -1.27 -5.07 23.95
CA ASP A 207 -0.04 -5.48 23.28
C ASP A 207 -0.37 -5.99 21.88
N THR A 208 0.21 -5.33 20.88
CA THR A 208 -0.01 -5.68 19.47
C THR A 208 0.88 -6.81 18.98
N GLY A 209 1.85 -7.24 19.79
CA GLY A 209 2.90 -8.16 19.38
C GLY A 209 3.97 -7.51 18.51
N LEU A 210 4.05 -6.18 18.47
CA LEU A 210 5.11 -5.42 17.78
C LEU A 210 6.04 -4.77 18.81
N TRP A 211 7.21 -5.39 18.99
CA TRP A 211 8.22 -4.99 19.97
C TRP A 211 9.53 -4.65 19.28
N LEU A 212 10.06 -3.45 19.49
CA LEU A 212 11.38 -3.06 19.03
C LEU A 212 12.39 -3.22 20.16
N LEU A 213 13.50 -3.90 19.86
CA LEU A 213 14.54 -4.23 20.82
C LEU A 213 15.89 -3.69 20.34
N SER A 214 16.58 -3.02 21.26
CA SER A 214 17.98 -2.60 21.13
C SER A 214 18.93 -3.78 21.33
N SER A 215 20.21 -3.60 20.97
CA SER A 215 21.27 -4.59 21.26
C SER A 215 21.36 -4.92 22.76
N ARG A 216 21.15 -3.93 23.64
CA ARG A 216 21.18 -4.12 25.09
C ARG A 216 20.04 -5.01 25.57
N ALA A 217 18.82 -4.78 25.11
CA ALA A 217 17.67 -5.61 25.45
C ALA A 217 17.84 -7.05 24.95
N LEU A 218 18.40 -7.21 23.75
CA LEU A 218 18.66 -8.52 23.16
C LEU A 218 19.73 -9.31 23.92
N ARG A 219 20.79 -8.68 24.42
CA ARG A 219 21.77 -9.35 25.28
C ARG A 219 21.14 -9.96 26.52
N VAL A 220 20.28 -9.21 27.21
CA VAL A 220 19.58 -9.72 28.40
C VAL A 220 18.66 -10.88 28.01
N LEU A 221 17.93 -10.78 26.90
CA LEU A 221 17.09 -11.87 26.40
C LEU A 221 17.92 -13.14 26.10
N MET A 222 19.04 -12.99 25.38
CA MET A 222 19.93 -14.09 25.01
C MET A 222 20.52 -14.77 26.25
N ASP A 223 20.97 -13.99 27.24
CA ASP A 223 21.49 -14.52 28.51
C ASP A 223 20.44 -15.32 29.28
N ARG A 224 19.19 -14.82 29.40
CA ARG A 224 18.10 -15.57 30.04
C ARG A 224 17.74 -16.86 29.30
N CYS A 225 18.00 -16.90 27.99
CA CYS A 225 17.91 -18.11 27.16
C CYS A 225 19.15 -19.03 27.26
N GLY A 226 20.15 -18.70 28.09
CA GLY A 226 21.34 -19.51 28.32
C GLY A 226 22.41 -19.40 27.22
N TRP A 227 22.48 -18.26 26.53
CA TRP A 227 23.52 -17.98 25.53
C TRP A 227 24.87 -17.66 26.20
N ASN A 228 25.93 -18.33 25.76
CA ASN A 228 27.29 -18.03 26.18
C ASN A 228 28.07 -17.33 25.05
N PRO A 229 28.38 -16.03 25.17
CA PRO A 229 29.07 -15.29 24.12
C PRO A 229 30.51 -15.77 23.89
N ALA A 230 31.21 -16.25 24.92
CA ALA A 230 32.59 -16.73 24.80
C ALA A 230 32.68 -18.07 24.05
N ARG A 231 31.65 -18.91 24.15
CA ARG A 231 31.57 -20.20 23.43
C ARG A 231 30.74 -20.12 22.16
N ALA A 232 30.17 -18.96 21.85
CA ALA A 232 29.23 -18.72 20.77
C ALA A 232 28.16 -19.83 20.62
N SER A 233 27.64 -20.30 21.76
CA SER A 233 26.70 -21.43 21.84
C SER A 233 25.86 -21.34 23.11
N PHE A 234 24.71 -22.03 23.10
CA PHE A 234 23.91 -22.20 24.30
C PHE A 234 24.54 -23.25 25.23
N HIS A 235 24.37 -23.10 26.55
CA HIS A 235 24.96 -24.00 27.56
C HIS A 235 24.67 -25.49 27.32
N GLU A 236 23.47 -25.83 26.87
CA GLU A 236 23.04 -27.21 26.56
C GLU A 236 22.92 -27.46 25.04
N GLY A 237 23.57 -26.64 24.21
CA GLY A 237 23.43 -26.68 22.74
C GLY A 237 22.08 -26.19 22.20
N ARG A 238 21.12 -25.88 23.09
CA ARG A 238 19.78 -25.34 22.78
C ARG A 238 19.41 -24.22 23.76
N PRO A 239 18.50 -23.31 23.39
CA PRO A 239 18.03 -22.28 24.32
C PRO A 239 17.30 -22.91 25.52
N ARG A 240 17.51 -22.34 26.70
CA ARG A 240 16.69 -22.61 27.88
C ARG A 240 15.25 -22.14 27.61
N PRO A 241 14.22 -22.90 28.03
CA PRO A 241 12.83 -22.46 27.91
C PRO A 241 12.60 -21.10 28.58
N TYR A 242 12.18 -20.12 27.79
CA TYR A 242 11.96 -18.76 28.24
C TYR A 242 10.84 -18.08 27.45
N GLU A 243 9.78 -17.65 28.14
CA GLU A 243 8.63 -16.98 27.52
C GLU A 243 8.83 -15.48 27.46
N PHE A 244 8.80 -14.91 26.25
CA PHE A 244 8.94 -13.47 26.05
C PHE A 244 7.77 -12.74 26.70
N TYR A 245 6.53 -13.04 26.29
CA TYR A 245 5.35 -12.34 26.79
C TYR A 245 5.09 -12.59 28.28
N ALA A 246 5.15 -13.84 28.73
CA ALA A 246 4.77 -14.18 30.11
C ALA A 246 5.86 -13.87 31.15
N THR A 247 7.15 -13.91 30.78
CA THR A 247 8.27 -13.73 31.71
C THR A 247 9.05 -12.45 31.42
N PHE A 248 9.60 -12.29 30.22
CA PHE A 248 10.42 -11.11 29.87
C PHE A 248 9.64 -9.81 30.04
N THR A 249 8.46 -9.69 29.40
CA THR A 249 7.68 -8.44 29.48
C THR A 249 7.15 -8.14 30.88
N ALA A 250 6.86 -9.19 31.67
CA ALA A 250 6.31 -9.04 33.01
C ALA A 250 7.35 -8.53 34.02
N ALA A 251 8.63 -8.58 33.66
CA ALA A 251 9.74 -8.01 34.41
C ALA A 251 10.16 -6.60 33.93
N LEU A 252 9.51 -6.07 32.88
CA LEU A 252 9.75 -4.72 32.39
C LEU A 252 8.88 -3.68 33.10
N GLY A 253 9.35 -2.44 33.06
CA GLY A 253 8.61 -1.27 33.56
C GLY A 253 9.09 -0.82 34.93
N THR A 254 8.39 0.19 35.46
CA THR A 254 8.73 0.82 36.74
C THR A 254 8.21 0.07 37.97
N GLU A 255 7.18 -0.75 37.79
CA GLU A 255 6.49 -1.50 38.84
C GLU A 255 6.25 -2.95 38.40
N PRO A 256 7.30 -3.68 37.96
CA PRO A 256 7.12 -4.98 37.31
C PRO A 256 6.52 -6.02 38.25
N ARG A 257 5.79 -6.98 37.68
CA ARG A 257 5.20 -8.09 38.45
C ARG A 257 6.24 -9.07 38.97
N PHE A 258 7.33 -9.24 38.21
CA PHE A 258 8.45 -10.09 38.59
C PHE A 258 9.73 -9.26 38.59
N PRO A 259 10.44 -9.13 39.72
CA PRO A 259 11.65 -8.33 39.76
C PRO A 259 12.83 -9.03 39.09
N ASP A 260 13.44 -8.36 38.11
CA ASP A 260 14.72 -8.72 37.49
C ASP A 260 15.54 -7.42 37.32
N PRO A 261 16.66 -7.24 38.04
CA PRO A 261 17.42 -5.99 38.04
C PRO A 261 17.94 -5.55 36.67
N GLU A 262 18.31 -6.50 35.80
CA GLU A 262 18.85 -6.15 34.48
C GLU A 262 17.73 -5.72 33.52
N LEU A 263 16.56 -6.38 33.59
CA LEU A 263 15.39 -6.01 32.80
C LEU A 263 14.77 -4.69 33.28
N GLN A 264 14.76 -4.44 34.58
CA GLN A 264 14.32 -3.16 35.16
C GLN A 264 15.23 -1.99 34.77
N ALA A 265 16.52 -2.25 34.53
CA ALA A 265 17.47 -1.23 34.10
C ALA A 265 17.32 -0.84 32.62
N LEU A 266 16.50 -1.56 31.84
CA LEU A 266 16.19 -1.22 30.44
C LEU A 266 15.20 -0.06 30.38
N ARG A 267 15.46 0.91 29.50
CA ARG A 267 14.51 1.99 29.22
C ARG A 267 13.37 1.45 28.37
N CYS A 268 12.15 1.46 28.92
CA CYS A 268 10.96 0.97 28.25
C CYS A 268 10.02 2.11 27.85
N ALA A 269 9.61 2.14 26.59
CA ALA A 269 8.61 3.07 26.07
C ALA A 269 7.40 2.33 25.48
N VAL A 270 6.21 2.86 25.72
CA VAL A 270 4.96 2.40 25.11
C VAL A 270 4.46 3.49 24.18
N VAL A 271 4.21 3.13 22.93
CA VAL A 271 3.73 4.07 21.93
C VAL A 271 2.33 3.65 21.50
N GLU A 272 1.36 4.49 21.80
CA GLU A 272 0.02 4.33 21.24
C GLU A 272 0.04 4.66 19.75
N TRP A 273 -0.64 3.86 18.94
CA TRP A 273 -0.96 4.21 17.56
C TRP A 273 -2.40 4.73 17.47
N PRO A 274 -2.61 6.06 17.38
CA PRO A 274 -3.95 6.63 17.33
C PRO A 274 -4.71 6.18 16.08
N GLY A 275 -5.96 5.74 16.25
CA GLY A 275 -6.83 5.32 15.15
C GLY A 275 -6.41 4.03 14.44
N ALA A 276 -5.39 3.32 14.94
CA ALA A 276 -5.05 2.00 14.41
C ALA A 276 -6.09 0.95 14.84
N GLU A 277 -6.43 0.06 13.93
CA GLU A 277 -7.38 -1.04 14.17
C GLU A 277 -6.61 -2.36 14.30
N PHE A 278 -7.05 -3.21 15.23
CA PHE A 278 -6.37 -4.44 15.60
C PHE A 278 -7.22 -5.67 15.24
N TYR A 279 -6.64 -6.55 14.42
CA TYR A 279 -7.27 -7.76 13.92
C TYR A 279 -6.42 -8.98 14.27
N HIS A 280 -7.05 -10.05 14.74
CA HIS A 280 -6.36 -11.22 15.26
C HIS A 280 -6.87 -12.50 14.59
N PHE A 281 -5.94 -13.38 14.23
CA PHE A 281 -6.16 -14.59 13.45
C PHE A 281 -5.81 -15.85 14.26
N GLY A 282 -5.97 -15.79 15.58
CA GLY A 282 -5.53 -16.85 16.48
C GLY A 282 -6.47 -18.06 16.60
N THR A 283 -7.75 -17.92 16.22
CA THR A 283 -8.77 -18.99 16.20
C THR A 283 -9.61 -18.94 14.93
N SER A 284 -10.34 -20.01 14.60
CA SER A 284 -11.28 -20.05 13.46
C SER A 284 -12.30 -18.91 13.50
N ALA A 285 -12.92 -18.67 14.67
CA ALA A 285 -13.88 -17.59 14.86
C ALA A 285 -13.26 -16.20 14.67
N GLN A 286 -12.04 -15.98 15.19
CA GLN A 286 -11.36 -14.69 15.09
C GLN A 286 -10.85 -14.41 13.67
N MET A 287 -10.36 -15.43 12.97
CA MET A 287 -10.04 -15.36 11.53
C MET A 287 -11.27 -14.95 10.73
N LEU A 288 -12.37 -15.68 10.93
CA LEU A 288 -13.75 -15.38 10.56
C LEU A 288 -14.08 -13.88 10.62
N ALA A 289 -14.25 -13.45 11.86
CA ALA A 289 -14.69 -12.12 12.22
C ALA A 289 -13.74 -11.03 11.71
N SER A 290 -12.42 -11.28 11.76
CA SER A 290 -11.43 -10.32 11.28
C SER A 290 -11.55 -10.09 9.77
N VAL A 291 -11.59 -11.15 8.96
CA VAL A 291 -11.74 -10.99 7.49
C VAL A 291 -13.06 -10.32 7.14
N VAL A 292 -14.17 -10.68 7.80
CA VAL A 292 -15.48 -10.08 7.56
C VAL A 292 -15.51 -8.61 7.98
N ALA A 293 -14.92 -8.26 9.13
CA ALA A 293 -14.80 -6.88 9.57
C ALA A 293 -13.98 -6.06 8.57
N LEU A 294 -12.87 -6.62 8.08
CA LEU A 294 -12.01 -5.99 7.09
C LEU A 294 -12.70 -5.80 5.74
N GLN A 295 -13.45 -6.78 5.25
CA GLN A 295 -14.22 -6.58 4.02
C GLN A 295 -15.25 -5.45 4.15
N ASN A 296 -15.73 -5.18 5.37
CA ASN A 296 -16.76 -4.19 5.66
C ASN A 296 -16.25 -2.89 6.29
N CYS A 297 -14.93 -2.67 6.40
CA CYS A 297 -14.37 -1.55 7.17
C CYS A 297 -14.38 -0.21 6.43
N ILE A 298 -14.60 -0.20 5.12
CA ILE A 298 -14.79 1.01 4.31
C ILE A 298 -16.13 0.87 3.58
N PRO A 299 -17.03 1.87 3.65
CA PRO A 299 -18.17 1.94 2.76
C PRO A 299 -17.63 2.00 1.32
N GLY A 300 -17.82 0.93 0.55
CA GLY A 300 -17.43 0.94 -0.86
C GLY A 300 -18.54 1.50 -1.73
N ASP A 301 -18.27 1.71 -3.03
CA ASP A 301 -19.25 2.10 -4.07
C ASP A 301 -20.51 1.17 -4.12
N TRP A 302 -20.42 0.00 -3.49
CA TRP A 302 -21.48 -0.98 -3.29
C TRP A 302 -22.30 -0.68 -2.02
N GLU A 303 -22.66 0.59 -1.80
CA GLU A 303 -23.05 1.17 -0.50
C GLU A 303 -24.15 0.40 0.25
N ASP A 304 -24.96 -0.41 -0.42
CA ASP A 304 -26.07 -1.16 0.18
C ASP A 304 -25.81 -2.65 0.48
N ARG A 305 -24.64 -3.23 0.17
CA ARG A 305 -24.42 -4.68 0.36
C ARG A 305 -23.22 -4.98 1.25
N ARG A 306 -23.49 -5.27 2.52
CA ARG A 306 -22.49 -5.82 3.46
C ARG A 306 -21.95 -7.16 2.95
N HIS A 307 -20.64 -7.36 3.01
CA HIS A 307 -20.04 -8.66 2.73
C HIS A 307 -20.54 -9.67 3.77
N PRO A 308 -21.08 -10.83 3.34
CA PRO A 308 -21.58 -11.83 4.28
C PRO A 308 -20.44 -12.44 5.08
N ASP A 309 -20.75 -13.15 6.15
CA ASP A 309 -19.79 -13.94 6.92
C ASP A 309 -19.50 -15.31 6.25
N GLN A 310 -19.50 -15.32 4.93
CA GLN A 310 -19.18 -16.45 4.05
C GLN A 310 -17.95 -16.05 3.23
N VAL A 311 -16.82 -16.70 3.47
CA VAL A 311 -15.56 -16.46 2.77
C VAL A 311 -15.27 -17.67 1.88
N LEU A 312 -15.28 -17.43 0.56
CA LEU A 312 -14.96 -18.43 -0.45
C LEU A 312 -13.66 -18.00 -1.15
N GLN A 313 -12.62 -18.83 -1.09
CA GLN A 313 -11.31 -18.49 -1.65
C GLN A 313 -10.61 -19.71 -2.24
N ASN A 314 -10.08 -19.61 -3.46
CA ASN A 314 -9.45 -20.75 -4.14
C ASN A 314 -10.35 -22.00 -4.07
N ALA A 315 -11.65 -21.85 -4.35
CA ALA A 315 -12.63 -22.90 -4.12
C ALA A 315 -13.66 -22.97 -5.25
N ARG A 316 -14.13 -24.19 -5.52
CA ARG A 316 -15.28 -24.45 -6.40
C ARG A 316 -16.46 -24.87 -5.53
N VAL A 317 -17.46 -24.01 -5.43
CA VAL A 317 -18.66 -24.23 -4.61
C VAL A 317 -19.86 -24.21 -5.54
N VAL A 318 -20.48 -25.37 -5.71
CA VAL A 318 -21.69 -25.53 -6.53
C VAL A 318 -23.00 -25.22 -5.78
N PRO A 319 -23.19 -25.59 -4.49
CA PRO A 319 -24.47 -25.31 -3.83
C PRO A 319 -24.68 -23.80 -3.68
N LEU A 320 -25.93 -23.37 -3.89
CA LEU A 320 -26.34 -22.00 -3.57
C LEU A 320 -26.34 -21.86 -2.05
N LEU A 321 -25.52 -20.95 -1.54
CA LEU A 321 -25.46 -20.63 -0.11
C LEU A 321 -26.43 -19.48 0.18
N ASP A 322 -27.53 -19.76 0.86
CA ASP A 322 -28.36 -18.70 1.44
C ASP A 322 -27.63 -18.03 2.61
N ARG A 323 -28.07 -16.84 2.99
CA ARG A 323 -27.38 -16.05 4.03
C ARG A 323 -27.98 -16.20 5.42
N GLU A 324 -29.10 -16.92 5.56
CA GLU A 324 -29.82 -17.05 6.84
C GLU A 324 -29.36 -18.28 7.61
N THR A 325 -29.33 -19.43 6.95
CA THR A 325 -29.01 -20.72 7.57
C THR A 325 -27.54 -21.11 7.43
N ARG A 326 -26.86 -20.58 6.40
CA ARG A 326 -25.49 -20.96 6.00
C ARG A 326 -24.49 -19.85 6.28
N HIS A 327 -24.38 -19.42 7.52
CA HIS A 327 -23.52 -18.29 7.92
C HIS A 327 -22.22 -18.76 8.60
N THR A 328 -21.26 -17.86 8.76
CA THR A 328 -19.97 -18.12 9.42
C THR A 328 -19.22 -19.28 8.74
N LEU A 329 -19.01 -19.13 7.44
CA LEU A 329 -18.39 -20.14 6.58
C LEU A 329 -17.03 -19.69 6.07
N TRP A 330 -16.04 -20.56 6.20
CA TRP A 330 -14.73 -20.43 5.56
C TRP A 330 -14.49 -21.64 4.67
N ILE A 331 -14.54 -21.45 3.36
CA ILE A 331 -14.28 -22.50 2.37
C ILE A 331 -13.08 -22.08 1.55
N GLU A 332 -11.96 -22.76 1.76
CA GLU A 332 -10.70 -22.44 1.11
C GLU A 332 -10.03 -23.68 0.53
N ASN A 333 -9.37 -23.55 -0.62
CA ASN A 333 -8.64 -24.67 -1.26
C ASN A 333 -9.48 -25.96 -1.37
N SER A 334 -10.76 -25.83 -1.72
CA SER A 334 -11.73 -26.93 -1.58
C SER A 334 -12.72 -26.98 -2.73
N VAL A 335 -13.17 -28.19 -3.07
CA VAL A 335 -14.29 -28.43 -3.99
C VAL A 335 -15.50 -28.94 -3.21
N ILE A 336 -16.58 -28.16 -3.21
CA ILE A 336 -17.85 -28.49 -2.55
C ILE A 336 -18.91 -28.76 -3.61
N SER A 337 -19.33 -30.02 -3.69
CA SER A 337 -20.32 -30.49 -4.66
C SER A 337 -21.74 -30.02 -4.30
N SER A 338 -22.66 -30.07 -5.25
CA SER A 338 -24.08 -29.70 -5.02
C SER A 338 -24.82 -30.60 -4.04
N ARG A 339 -24.23 -31.74 -3.63
CA ARG A 339 -24.83 -32.74 -2.74
C ARG A 339 -24.39 -32.59 -1.27
N TRP A 340 -23.64 -31.53 -0.97
CA TRP A 340 -23.27 -31.20 0.40
C TRP A 340 -24.40 -30.44 1.09
N GLU A 341 -24.79 -30.91 2.28
CA GLU A 341 -25.65 -30.18 3.20
C GLU A 341 -24.77 -29.50 4.24
N LEU A 342 -24.60 -28.19 4.08
CA LEU A 342 -23.85 -27.33 4.99
C LEU A 342 -24.81 -26.49 5.84
N GLU A 343 -24.44 -26.26 7.09
CA GLU A 343 -25.09 -25.32 8.01
C GLU A 343 -24.14 -24.14 8.30
N HIS A 344 -23.77 -23.90 9.56
CA HIS A 344 -22.99 -22.75 10.00
C HIS A 344 -21.78 -23.12 10.87
N GLN A 345 -20.83 -22.18 11.01
CA GLN A 345 -19.59 -22.36 11.77
C GLN A 345 -18.69 -23.47 11.20
N HIS A 346 -18.41 -23.41 9.90
CA HIS A 346 -17.55 -24.38 9.22
C HIS A 346 -16.26 -23.74 8.73
N VAL A 347 -15.16 -24.47 8.87
CA VAL A 347 -13.90 -24.23 8.18
C VAL A 347 -13.59 -25.48 7.35
N LEU A 348 -13.62 -25.34 6.02
CA LEU A 348 -13.44 -26.42 5.06
C LEU A 348 -12.20 -26.14 4.21
N THR A 349 -11.20 -27.02 4.32
CA THR A 349 -9.90 -26.86 3.63
C THR A 349 -9.37 -28.14 2.99
N GLY A 350 -8.70 -28.00 1.85
CA GLY A 350 -7.97 -29.09 1.19
C GLY A 350 -8.85 -30.16 0.53
N ILE A 351 -10.16 -29.97 0.45
CA ILE A 351 -11.08 -30.98 -0.10
C ILE A 351 -10.82 -31.14 -1.61
N PRO A 352 -10.38 -32.33 -2.08
CA PRO A 352 -10.03 -32.55 -3.49
C PRO A 352 -11.29 -32.56 -4.37
N ASP A 353 -11.11 -32.64 -5.68
CA ASP A 353 -12.23 -32.79 -6.60
C ASP A 353 -13.07 -34.02 -6.27
N ASN A 354 -14.39 -33.83 -6.17
CA ASN A 354 -15.32 -34.85 -5.71
C ASN A 354 -16.75 -34.58 -6.16
N TYR A 355 -17.58 -35.61 -5.99
CA TYR A 355 -19.03 -35.53 -6.13
C TYR A 355 -19.74 -36.16 -4.90
N TRP A 356 -19.19 -35.88 -3.72
CA TRP A 356 -19.62 -36.48 -2.45
C TRP A 356 -20.99 -35.96 -2.01
N SER A 357 -21.79 -36.86 -1.41
CA SER A 357 -22.98 -36.52 -0.64
C SER A 357 -22.62 -36.57 0.84
N ILE A 358 -22.56 -35.41 1.49
CA ILE A 358 -22.16 -35.28 2.90
C ILE A 358 -23.14 -34.35 3.60
N SER A 359 -23.59 -34.76 4.78
CA SER A 359 -24.30 -33.88 5.72
C SER A 359 -23.37 -33.48 6.86
N LEU A 360 -23.11 -32.18 6.99
CA LEU A 360 -22.16 -31.62 7.95
C LEU A 360 -22.89 -30.77 9.00
N PRO A 361 -22.99 -31.25 10.26
CA PRO A 361 -23.74 -30.54 11.29
C PRO A 361 -22.96 -29.31 11.80
N PRO A 362 -23.64 -28.32 12.41
CA PRO A 362 -23.04 -27.05 12.81
C PRO A 362 -21.80 -27.20 13.67
N GLY A 363 -20.84 -26.30 13.45
CA GLY A 363 -19.62 -26.23 14.25
C GLY A 363 -18.61 -27.35 13.96
N ILE A 364 -18.85 -28.24 12.99
CA ILE A 364 -17.86 -29.23 12.55
C ILE A 364 -17.08 -28.69 11.35
N CYS A 365 -15.76 -28.79 11.43
CA CYS A 365 -14.82 -28.39 10.40
C CYS A 365 -14.11 -29.61 9.83
N LEU A 366 -13.66 -29.53 8.58
CA LEU A 366 -12.94 -30.59 7.90
C LEU A 366 -11.74 -30.01 7.16
N ASP A 367 -10.58 -30.58 7.44
CA ASP A 367 -9.34 -30.28 6.74
C ASP A 367 -8.73 -31.57 6.20
N LEU A 368 -8.56 -31.66 4.88
CA LEU A 368 -7.90 -32.78 4.21
C LEU A 368 -6.46 -32.39 3.85
N VAL A 369 -5.52 -32.75 4.71
CA VAL A 369 -4.11 -32.36 4.57
C VAL A 369 -3.38 -33.36 3.69
N PRO A 370 -2.78 -32.96 2.55
CA PRO A 370 -1.99 -33.88 1.75
C PRO A 370 -0.76 -34.37 2.53
N VAL A 371 -0.50 -35.67 2.48
CA VAL A 371 0.64 -36.35 3.12
C VAL A 371 1.31 -37.25 2.08
N GLY A 372 2.64 -37.19 1.99
CA GLY A 372 3.37 -37.89 0.94
C GLY A 372 2.91 -37.51 -0.47
N GLU A 373 3.04 -38.42 -1.42
CA GLU A 373 2.78 -38.16 -2.84
C GLU A 373 1.30 -38.34 -3.23
N ASP A 374 0.57 -39.27 -2.60
CA ASP A 374 -0.76 -39.71 -3.08
C ASP A 374 -1.81 -39.91 -1.97
N ARG A 375 -1.53 -39.45 -0.74
CA ARG A 375 -2.43 -39.63 0.41
C ARG A 375 -2.91 -38.31 1.02
N TRP A 376 -3.98 -38.40 1.80
CA TRP A 376 -4.57 -37.31 2.58
C TRP A 376 -4.80 -37.76 4.01
N CYS A 377 -4.45 -36.90 4.96
CA CYS A 377 -4.84 -37.05 6.35
C CYS A 377 -6.17 -36.33 6.57
N ALA A 378 -7.21 -37.06 6.96
CA ALA A 378 -8.52 -36.50 7.22
C ALA A 378 -8.62 -36.00 8.66
N ARG A 379 -8.66 -34.67 8.84
CA ARG A 379 -8.72 -34.02 10.14
C ARG A 379 -10.09 -33.35 10.37
N PRO A 380 -11.03 -34.03 11.03
CA PRO A 380 -12.24 -33.40 11.55
C PRO A 380 -11.93 -32.70 12.88
N TYR A 381 -12.53 -31.54 13.10
CA TYR A 381 -12.40 -30.79 14.36
C TYR A 381 -13.58 -29.87 14.58
N GLY A 382 -13.86 -29.51 15.83
CA GLY A 382 -14.86 -28.52 16.19
C GLY A 382 -14.36 -27.10 15.94
N PHE A 383 -15.26 -26.20 15.53
CA PHE A 383 -14.98 -24.79 15.23
C PHE A 383 -14.33 -24.04 16.41
N THR A 384 -14.59 -24.50 17.64
CA THR A 384 -14.08 -23.94 18.89
C THR A 384 -13.06 -24.84 19.60
N ASP A 385 -12.63 -25.94 18.98
CA ASP A 385 -11.69 -26.89 19.59
C ASP A 385 -10.34 -26.23 19.90
N THR A 386 -9.78 -26.59 21.06
CA THR A 386 -8.53 -25.97 21.55
C THR A 386 -7.32 -26.89 21.46
N PHE A 387 -7.50 -28.18 21.14
CA PHE A 387 -6.46 -29.21 21.09
C PHE A 387 -5.50 -29.15 22.29
N ARG A 388 -6.08 -29.10 23.50
CA ARG A 388 -5.36 -29.02 24.76
C ARG A 388 -6.08 -29.84 25.82
N GLY A 389 -5.30 -30.47 26.68
CA GLY A 389 -5.81 -31.28 27.79
C GLY A 389 -5.59 -32.75 27.51
N ALA A 390 -5.57 -33.54 28.59
CA ALA A 390 -5.41 -34.97 28.50
C ALA A 390 -6.65 -35.61 27.84
N TRP A 391 -6.46 -36.59 26.96
CA TRP A 391 -7.57 -37.21 26.23
C TRP A 391 -8.59 -37.93 27.16
N ASP A 392 -8.13 -38.38 28.33
CA ASP A 392 -8.91 -39.08 29.36
C ASP A 392 -9.53 -38.14 30.40
N ASP A 393 -9.26 -36.84 30.32
CA ASP A 393 -9.93 -35.83 31.14
C ASP A 393 -11.37 -35.60 30.62
N PRO A 394 -12.40 -35.75 31.48
CA PRO A 394 -13.79 -35.53 31.09
C PRO A 394 -14.09 -34.09 30.67
N ASP A 395 -13.21 -33.11 30.88
CA ASP A 395 -13.33 -31.72 30.42
C ASP A 395 -12.63 -31.45 29.07
N THR A 396 -11.80 -32.35 28.59
CA THR A 396 -11.17 -32.23 27.26
C THR A 396 -12.19 -32.52 26.15
N ARG A 397 -12.61 -31.49 25.42
CA ARG A 397 -13.58 -31.58 24.31
C ARG A 397 -12.87 -31.70 22.94
N TRP A 398 -13.40 -32.56 22.08
CA TRP A 398 -13.12 -32.66 20.65
C TRP A 398 -14.43 -32.89 19.90
N LEU A 399 -14.69 -32.13 18.84
CA LEU A 399 -15.98 -32.16 18.13
C LEU A 399 -17.18 -31.93 19.08
N GLY A 400 -17.01 -31.03 20.06
CA GLY A 400 -18.06 -30.67 21.02
C GLY A 400 -18.34 -31.69 22.13
N GLN A 401 -17.63 -32.82 22.19
CA GLN A 401 -17.84 -33.86 23.21
C GLN A 401 -16.52 -34.40 23.80
N PRO A 402 -16.52 -35.07 24.97
CA PRO A 402 -15.34 -35.75 25.50
C PRO A 402 -14.77 -36.78 24.52
N VAL A 403 -13.44 -36.88 24.43
CA VAL A 403 -12.76 -37.81 23.50
C VAL A 403 -13.12 -39.27 23.79
N ALA A 404 -13.17 -39.64 25.08
CA ALA A 404 -13.59 -40.97 25.51
C ALA A 404 -15.02 -41.32 25.05
N GLN A 405 -15.94 -40.34 25.03
CA GLN A 405 -17.31 -40.52 24.55
C GLN A 405 -17.35 -40.72 23.02
N TRP A 406 -16.56 -39.94 22.27
CA TRP A 406 -16.45 -40.10 20.81
C TRP A 406 -15.96 -41.51 20.43
N LEU A 407 -14.98 -42.05 21.19
CA LEU A 407 -14.46 -43.41 21.01
C LEU A 407 -15.51 -44.47 21.35
N ALA A 408 -16.20 -44.32 22.47
CA ALA A 408 -17.24 -45.25 22.92
C ALA A 408 -18.39 -45.37 21.91
N GLN A 409 -18.86 -44.26 21.34
CA GLN A 409 -19.88 -44.22 20.29
C GLN A 409 -19.49 -45.00 19.02
N ARG A 410 -18.20 -45.27 18.83
CA ARG A 410 -17.61 -45.95 17.66
C ARG A 410 -17.07 -47.33 18.00
N ASN A 411 -17.37 -47.85 19.20
CA ASN A 411 -16.87 -49.13 19.70
C ASN A 411 -15.33 -49.23 19.70
N LEU A 412 -14.63 -48.11 19.87
CA LEU A 412 -13.17 -48.05 19.94
C LEU A 412 -12.72 -48.03 21.41
N GLN A 413 -11.72 -48.85 21.74
CA GLN A 413 -11.16 -48.90 23.10
C GLN A 413 -9.83 -48.14 23.12
N PRO A 414 -9.62 -47.19 24.05
CA PRO A 414 -8.38 -46.41 24.11
C PRO A 414 -7.10 -47.25 24.23
N ARG A 415 -7.18 -48.40 24.93
CA ARG A 415 -6.07 -49.35 25.09
C ARG A 415 -5.55 -49.92 23.76
N ASP A 416 -6.43 -50.05 22.76
CA ASP A 416 -6.09 -50.59 21.44
C ASP A 416 -5.41 -49.52 20.56
N LEU A 417 -5.35 -48.26 21.02
CA LEU A 417 -4.76 -47.12 20.32
C LEU A 417 -3.32 -46.83 20.75
N GLY A 418 -2.83 -47.52 21.80
CA GLY A 418 -1.50 -47.29 22.36
C GLY A 418 -1.32 -45.95 23.07
N TRP A 419 -2.42 -45.28 23.46
CA TRP A 419 -2.35 -44.00 24.16
C TRP A 419 -2.08 -44.19 25.64
N THR A 420 -1.14 -43.43 26.18
CA THR A 420 -0.92 -43.38 27.63
C THR A 420 -1.94 -42.45 28.29
N PRO A 421 -2.41 -42.77 29.52
CA PRO A 421 -3.17 -41.82 30.33
C PRO A 421 -2.45 -40.47 30.44
N GLY A 422 -3.18 -39.35 30.39
CA GLY A 422 -2.57 -38.02 30.45
C GLY A 422 -1.97 -37.50 29.14
N LEU A 423 -1.97 -38.28 28.04
CA LEU A 423 -1.47 -37.82 26.74
C LEU A 423 -2.31 -36.61 26.25
N ASP A 424 -1.64 -35.51 25.90
CA ASP A 424 -2.32 -34.31 25.43
C ASP A 424 -3.00 -34.57 24.08
N LEU A 425 -4.19 -34.03 23.91
CA LEU A 425 -5.00 -34.20 22.70
C LEU A 425 -4.25 -33.79 21.42
N TYR A 426 -3.34 -32.83 21.51
CA TYR A 426 -2.51 -32.38 20.38
C TYR A 426 -1.60 -33.48 19.82
N ASP A 427 -1.14 -34.39 20.69
CA ASP A 427 -0.20 -35.46 20.39
C ASP A 427 -0.91 -36.80 20.13
N CYS A 428 -2.23 -36.88 20.30
CA CYS A 428 -3.02 -38.07 20.05
C CYS A 428 -3.15 -38.37 18.54
N PRO A 429 -2.74 -39.56 18.04
CA PRO A 429 -2.93 -39.96 16.65
C PRO A 429 -4.40 -40.24 16.29
N LEU A 430 -5.15 -39.18 16.01
CA LEU A 430 -6.60 -39.21 15.75
C LEU A 430 -6.95 -39.29 14.27
N PHE A 431 -6.08 -38.77 13.40
CA PHE A 431 -6.46 -38.43 12.03
C PHE A 431 -6.00 -39.51 11.05
N PRO A 432 -6.91 -40.26 10.40
CA PRO A 432 -6.54 -41.32 9.48
C PRO A 432 -5.91 -40.77 8.21
N VAL A 433 -4.84 -41.43 7.75
CA VAL A 433 -4.20 -41.19 6.46
C VAL A 433 -4.74 -42.19 5.45
N LEU A 434 -5.31 -41.66 4.36
CA LEU A 434 -6.09 -42.39 3.38
C LEU A 434 -5.55 -42.12 1.98
N SER A 435 -5.54 -43.15 1.13
CA SER A 435 -5.35 -42.98 -0.31
C SER A 435 -6.60 -42.36 -0.96
N SER A 436 -6.46 -41.90 -2.21
CA SER A 436 -7.60 -41.36 -2.97
C SER A 436 -8.77 -42.36 -3.09
N ALA A 437 -8.47 -43.66 -3.15
CA ALA A 437 -9.48 -44.71 -3.24
C ALA A 437 -10.19 -45.00 -1.91
N GLU A 438 -9.56 -44.65 -0.78
CA GLU A 438 -10.10 -44.84 0.57
C GLU A 438 -10.86 -43.62 1.11
N LEU A 439 -10.80 -42.48 0.41
CA LEU A 439 -11.59 -41.27 0.71
C LEU A 439 -13.07 -41.46 0.35
N ASP A 440 -13.74 -42.41 1.01
CA ASP A 440 -15.17 -42.67 0.87
C ASP A 440 -15.99 -41.62 1.65
N PRO A 441 -17.01 -40.98 1.04
CA PRO A 441 -17.81 -39.95 1.71
C PRO A 441 -18.56 -40.46 2.95
N ASN A 442 -18.96 -41.74 2.99
CA ASN A 442 -19.61 -42.33 4.16
C ASN A 442 -18.62 -42.54 5.30
N PHE A 443 -17.36 -42.88 4.98
CA PHE A 443 -16.29 -42.94 5.98
C PHE A 443 -15.99 -41.55 6.55
N ILE A 444 -15.89 -40.54 5.68
CA ILE A 444 -15.66 -39.15 6.10
C ILE A 444 -16.80 -38.69 7.01
N GLN A 445 -18.07 -38.91 6.64
CA GLN A 445 -19.22 -38.58 7.47
C GLN A 445 -19.25 -39.37 8.79
N TRP A 446 -18.76 -40.62 8.80
CA TRP A 446 -18.65 -41.44 10.02
C TRP A 446 -17.77 -40.80 11.11
N LEU A 447 -16.82 -39.96 10.73
CA LEU A 447 -15.93 -39.27 11.68
C LEU A 447 -16.67 -38.33 12.64
N TRP A 448 -17.85 -37.83 12.27
CA TRP A 448 -18.72 -37.04 13.18
C TRP A 448 -20.07 -37.68 13.46
N GLN A 449 -20.56 -38.55 12.57
CA GLN A 449 -21.84 -39.23 12.74
C GLN A 449 -21.66 -40.75 12.79
N PRO A 450 -21.80 -41.42 13.96
CA PRO A 450 -21.55 -42.86 14.06
C PRO A 450 -22.52 -43.69 13.20
N GLU A 451 -22.10 -44.88 12.77
CA GLU A 451 -22.93 -45.83 12.03
C GLU A 451 -24.17 -46.24 12.84
N THR A 452 -25.35 -46.21 12.21
CA THR A 452 -26.62 -46.61 12.84
C THR A 452 -26.89 -48.12 12.77
N ARG A 453 -26.11 -48.90 12.00
CA ARG A 453 -26.28 -50.35 11.83
C ARG A 453 -24.96 -51.09 12.11
N GLY A 454 -25.03 -52.12 12.96
CA GLY A 454 -23.90 -52.79 13.65
C GLY A 454 -22.83 -53.53 12.85
N ALA A 455 -22.54 -53.16 11.60
CA ALA A 455 -21.32 -53.59 10.94
C ALA A 455 -20.23 -52.54 11.25
N ASN A 456 -19.34 -52.81 12.22
CA ASN A 456 -18.18 -51.96 12.61
C ASN A 456 -17.16 -51.74 11.45
N THR A 457 -17.63 -51.38 10.27
CA THR A 457 -16.87 -51.38 9.02
C THR A 457 -15.91 -50.20 9.01
N TRP A 458 -16.43 -49.00 9.28
CA TRP A 458 -15.62 -47.79 9.34
C TRP A 458 -14.72 -47.73 10.57
N ALA A 459 -15.17 -48.27 11.71
CA ALA A 459 -14.31 -48.41 12.89
C ALA A 459 -13.07 -49.29 12.60
N ARG A 460 -13.24 -50.41 11.87
CA ARG A 460 -12.12 -51.25 11.43
C ARG A 460 -11.20 -50.54 10.44
N LEU A 461 -11.77 -49.78 9.48
CA LEU A 461 -10.99 -48.97 8.54
C LEU A 461 -10.14 -47.94 9.31
N TRP A 462 -10.76 -47.16 10.20
CA TRP A 462 -10.07 -46.16 10.99
C TRP A 462 -8.95 -46.77 11.86
N ALA A 463 -9.21 -47.92 12.49
CA ALA A 463 -8.24 -48.59 13.35
C ALA A 463 -7.03 -49.16 12.58
N ARG A 464 -7.22 -49.68 11.35
CA ARG A 464 -6.13 -50.22 10.51
C ARG A 464 -5.36 -49.15 9.74
N SER A 465 -5.98 -48.00 9.44
CA SER A 465 -5.32 -46.92 8.73
C SER A 465 -4.20 -46.31 9.57
N PRO A 466 -3.06 -45.92 8.98
CA PRO A 466 -2.08 -45.09 9.65
C PRO A 466 -2.76 -43.81 10.15
N ARG A 467 -2.41 -43.35 11.36
CA ARG A 467 -2.98 -42.14 11.94
C ARG A 467 -1.90 -41.16 12.35
N LEU A 468 -2.19 -39.88 12.18
CA LEU A 468 -1.33 -38.78 12.58
C LEU A 468 -1.99 -37.96 13.69
N SER A 469 -1.17 -37.40 14.56
CA SER A 469 -1.59 -36.37 15.51
C SER A 469 -1.59 -34.98 14.88
N ALA A 470 -2.11 -33.97 15.59
CA ALA A 470 -1.99 -32.58 15.17
C ALA A 470 -0.52 -32.12 15.16
N ALA A 471 0.31 -32.64 16.06
CA ALA A 471 1.76 -32.42 16.08
C ALA A 471 2.46 -33.04 14.86
N ASP A 472 2.09 -34.26 14.48
CA ASP A 472 2.71 -34.96 13.34
C ASP A 472 2.46 -34.28 12.00
N LEU A 473 1.28 -33.66 11.85
CA LEU A 473 0.93 -32.91 10.64
C LEU A 473 1.86 -31.72 10.37
N LEU A 474 2.50 -31.13 11.40
CA LEU A 474 3.51 -30.08 11.21
C LEU A 474 4.77 -30.58 10.49
N ARG A 475 5.04 -31.89 10.55
CA ARG A 475 6.22 -32.55 10.00
C ARG A 475 5.92 -33.33 8.72
N GLN A 476 4.72 -33.90 8.61
CA GLN A 476 4.37 -34.86 7.56
C GLN A 476 3.45 -34.29 6.47
N CYS A 477 2.91 -33.07 6.64
CA CYS A 477 2.20 -32.38 5.56
C CYS A 477 3.09 -32.27 4.32
N ASN A 478 2.49 -32.33 3.13
CA ASN A 478 3.13 -31.98 1.86
C ASN A 478 2.65 -30.60 1.40
N PRO A 479 3.38 -29.50 1.71
CA PRO A 479 2.95 -28.16 1.33
C PRO A 479 2.91 -27.93 -0.18
N ARG A 480 3.72 -28.67 -0.96
CA ARG A 480 3.75 -28.51 -2.42
C ARG A 480 2.41 -28.90 -3.04
N ARG A 481 1.90 -30.09 -2.71
CA ARG A 481 0.59 -30.55 -3.17
C ARG A 481 -0.55 -29.63 -2.71
N LEU A 482 -0.46 -29.10 -1.49
CA LEU A 482 -1.42 -28.13 -0.97
C LEU A 482 -1.44 -26.85 -1.84
N TYR A 483 -0.26 -26.31 -2.17
CA TYR A 483 -0.13 -25.11 -3.00
C TYR A 483 -0.52 -25.35 -4.47
N GLU A 484 -0.25 -26.54 -5.00
CA GLU A 484 -0.65 -26.94 -6.36
C GLU A 484 -2.18 -26.96 -6.50
N GLN A 485 -2.89 -27.59 -5.56
CA GLN A 485 -4.36 -27.57 -5.54
C GLN A 485 -4.89 -26.13 -5.45
N ARG A 486 -4.29 -25.32 -4.57
CA ARG A 486 -4.67 -23.91 -4.38
C ARG A 486 -4.48 -23.11 -5.66
N ALA A 487 -3.36 -23.31 -6.36
CA ALA A 487 -3.07 -22.65 -7.63
C ALA A 487 -4.08 -23.04 -8.72
N GLY A 488 -4.44 -24.32 -8.83
CA GLY A 488 -5.46 -24.79 -9.77
C GLY A 488 -6.83 -24.15 -9.53
N LEU A 489 -7.32 -24.20 -8.29
CA LEU A 489 -8.62 -23.62 -7.94
C LEU A 489 -8.64 -22.09 -8.04
N ARG A 490 -7.50 -21.43 -7.81
CA ARG A 490 -7.35 -19.99 -8.02
C ARG A 490 -7.50 -19.59 -9.49
N LEU A 491 -6.98 -20.40 -10.41
CA LEU A 491 -7.12 -20.17 -11.86
C LEU A 491 -8.59 -20.31 -12.30
N GLU A 492 -9.29 -21.32 -11.79
CA GLU A 492 -10.74 -21.47 -12.01
C GLU A 492 -11.50 -20.23 -11.49
N ALA A 493 -11.20 -19.79 -10.26
CA ALA A 493 -11.82 -18.60 -9.67
C ALA A 493 -11.51 -17.33 -10.48
N LEU A 494 -10.28 -17.16 -10.98
CA LEU A 494 -9.89 -16.02 -11.82
C LEU A 494 -10.70 -15.98 -13.12
N ALA A 495 -10.96 -17.12 -13.75
CA ALA A 495 -11.78 -17.17 -14.96
C ALA A 495 -13.20 -16.64 -14.70
N THR A 496 -13.81 -17.03 -13.57
CA THR A 496 -15.12 -16.49 -13.14
C THR A 496 -15.05 -15.01 -12.80
N LEU A 497 -14.03 -14.55 -12.06
CA LEU A 497 -13.84 -13.13 -11.74
C LEU A 497 -13.73 -12.27 -12.99
N ARG A 498 -12.97 -12.73 -13.99
CA ARG A 498 -12.78 -12.03 -15.26
C ARG A 498 -14.07 -12.00 -16.09
N LYS A 499 -14.77 -13.12 -16.21
CA LYS A 499 -16.07 -13.20 -16.91
C LYS A 499 -17.08 -12.19 -16.37
N HIS A 500 -17.01 -11.88 -15.07
CA HIS A 500 -17.89 -10.94 -14.38
C HIS A 500 -17.15 -9.67 -13.93
N ALA A 501 -16.13 -9.21 -14.66
CA ALA A 501 -15.26 -8.10 -14.25
C ALA A 501 -16.00 -6.81 -13.85
N GLN A 502 -17.14 -6.52 -14.48
CA GLN A 502 -18.03 -5.41 -14.11
C GLN A 502 -18.56 -5.48 -12.66
N TRP A 503 -18.77 -6.68 -12.13
CA TRP A 503 -19.33 -6.92 -10.79
C TRP A 503 -18.31 -7.50 -9.80
N SER A 504 -17.07 -7.68 -10.25
CA SER A 504 -16.02 -8.36 -9.49
C SER A 504 -14.86 -7.41 -9.17
N ILE A 505 -13.90 -7.92 -8.40
CA ILE A 505 -12.68 -7.20 -8.02
C ILE A 505 -11.60 -7.20 -9.11
N PHE A 506 -11.85 -7.79 -10.29
CA PHE A 506 -10.79 -8.07 -11.30
C PHE A 506 -9.94 -6.84 -11.63
N TYR A 507 -10.56 -5.71 -12.02
CA TYR A 507 -9.83 -4.47 -12.35
C TYR A 507 -9.25 -3.72 -11.14
N ARG A 508 -9.45 -4.24 -9.92
CA ARG A 508 -8.82 -3.74 -8.68
C ARG A 508 -7.62 -4.58 -8.27
N LEU A 509 -7.41 -5.76 -8.85
CA LEU A 509 -6.25 -6.61 -8.56
C LEU A 509 -4.96 -5.92 -8.96
N ASP A 510 -3.83 -6.40 -8.43
CA ASP A 510 -2.53 -6.21 -9.07
C ASP A 510 -2.57 -6.91 -10.44
N LEU A 511 -2.77 -6.12 -11.49
CA LEU A 511 -3.01 -6.62 -12.84
C LEU A 511 -1.72 -7.20 -13.44
N GLU A 512 -0.55 -6.72 -13.02
CA GLU A 512 0.71 -7.27 -13.49
C GLU A 512 0.98 -8.65 -12.85
N ALA A 513 0.77 -8.79 -11.53
CA ALA A 513 0.86 -10.09 -10.86
C ALA A 513 -0.18 -11.08 -11.42
N THR A 514 -1.40 -10.59 -11.69
CA THR A 514 -2.46 -11.39 -12.33
C THR A 514 -2.06 -11.83 -13.74
N ALA A 515 -1.40 -10.96 -14.52
CA ALA A 515 -0.92 -11.30 -15.86
C ALA A 515 0.13 -12.41 -15.82
N ARG A 516 1.07 -12.36 -14.86
CA ARG A 516 2.07 -13.43 -14.64
C ARG A 516 1.41 -14.75 -14.29
N LEU A 517 0.38 -14.72 -13.44
CA LEU A 517 -0.39 -15.91 -13.07
C LEU A 517 -1.09 -16.53 -14.29
N VAL A 518 -1.65 -15.72 -15.18
CA VAL A 518 -2.27 -16.17 -16.43
C VAL A 518 -1.26 -16.74 -17.43
N VAL A 519 -0.09 -16.11 -17.58
CA VAL A 519 0.95 -16.57 -18.53
C VAL A 519 1.56 -17.91 -18.10
N ASN A 520 1.68 -18.13 -16.79
CA ASN A 520 2.21 -19.38 -16.25
C ASN A 520 1.16 -20.51 -16.19
N ALA A 521 -0.10 -20.23 -16.51
CA ALA A 521 -1.17 -21.22 -16.49
C ALA A 521 -1.18 -22.07 -17.77
N ALA A 522 -1.55 -23.35 -17.63
CA ALA A 522 -1.72 -24.24 -18.78
C ALA A 522 -2.87 -23.81 -19.71
N SER A 523 -3.91 -23.17 -19.16
CA SER A 523 -5.02 -22.58 -19.90
C SER A 523 -5.26 -21.14 -19.42
N ALA A 524 -5.27 -20.20 -20.35
CA ALA A 524 -5.56 -18.81 -20.05
C ALA A 524 -7.08 -18.56 -20.07
N PRO A 525 -7.64 -17.77 -19.14
CA PRO A 525 -9.01 -17.31 -19.24
C PRO A 525 -9.19 -16.49 -20.52
N ALA A 526 -10.33 -16.68 -21.20
CA ALA A 526 -10.64 -15.98 -22.43
C ALA A 526 -10.60 -14.44 -22.24
N PRO A 527 -10.19 -13.68 -23.27
CA PRO A 527 -10.38 -12.24 -23.28
C PRO A 527 -11.86 -11.90 -23.07
N VAL A 528 -12.12 -10.84 -22.31
CA VAL A 528 -13.47 -10.29 -22.15
C VAL A 528 -13.39 -8.89 -22.72
N GLU A 529 -14.22 -8.60 -23.72
CA GLU A 529 -14.37 -7.22 -24.18
C GLU A 529 -15.25 -6.47 -23.18
N PRO A 530 -14.79 -5.32 -22.65
CA PRO A 530 -15.63 -4.46 -21.83
C PRO A 530 -16.93 -4.14 -22.56
N GLY A 531 -18.07 -4.22 -21.86
CA GLY A 531 -19.34 -3.78 -22.43
C GLY A 531 -19.34 -2.26 -22.72
N PRO A 532 -20.20 -1.77 -23.63
CA PRO A 532 -20.26 -0.35 -23.97
C PRO A 532 -20.63 0.56 -22.79
N ASP A 533 -21.29 0.01 -21.77
CA ASP A 533 -21.70 0.70 -20.54
C ASP A 533 -20.63 0.64 -19.42
N GLU A 534 -19.49 -0.01 -19.64
CA GLU A 534 -18.45 -0.10 -18.62
C GLU A 534 -17.77 1.27 -18.36
N PRO A 535 -17.33 1.54 -17.11
CA PRO A 535 -16.57 2.74 -16.81
C PRO A 535 -15.37 2.91 -17.77
N PRO A 536 -15.14 4.10 -18.36
CA PRO A 536 -14.08 4.28 -19.35
C PRO A 536 -12.68 3.92 -18.85
N LEU A 537 -12.42 4.10 -17.55
CA LEU A 537 -11.14 3.70 -16.95
C LEU A 537 -10.91 2.17 -16.95
N ASN A 538 -11.96 1.36 -16.93
CA ASN A 538 -11.84 -0.10 -17.04
C ASN A 538 -11.40 -0.52 -18.45
N HIS A 539 -11.82 0.20 -19.49
CA HIS A 539 -11.34 -0.03 -20.85
C HIS A 539 -9.82 0.21 -20.95
N ALA A 540 -9.34 1.32 -20.38
CA ALA A 540 -7.90 1.61 -20.33
C ALA A 540 -7.13 0.55 -19.54
N ARG A 541 -7.70 0.04 -18.44
CA ARG A 541 -7.11 -1.06 -17.66
C ARG A 541 -7.07 -2.38 -18.41
N GLU A 542 -8.12 -2.74 -19.12
CA GLU A 542 -8.14 -3.97 -19.91
C GLU A 542 -7.08 -3.89 -21.02
N ALA A 543 -7.00 -2.77 -21.74
CA ALA A 543 -5.94 -2.53 -22.72
C ALA A 543 -4.54 -2.66 -22.09
N MET A 544 -4.33 -2.08 -20.91
CA MET A 544 -3.05 -2.17 -20.20
C MET A 544 -2.75 -3.58 -19.67
N PHE A 545 -3.75 -4.31 -19.20
CA PHE A 545 -3.62 -5.71 -18.79
C PHE A 545 -3.25 -6.60 -19.97
N GLN A 546 -3.88 -6.40 -21.14
CA GLN A 546 -3.53 -7.09 -22.38
C GLN A 546 -2.11 -6.73 -22.84
N ALA A 547 -1.69 -5.47 -22.70
CA ALA A 547 -0.33 -5.06 -22.97
C ALA A 547 0.67 -5.80 -22.07
N ALA A 548 0.37 -5.94 -20.77
CA ALA A 548 1.20 -6.70 -19.84
C ALA A 548 1.28 -8.19 -20.22
N LEU A 549 0.15 -8.81 -20.61
CA LEU A 549 0.14 -10.19 -21.11
C LEU A 549 0.99 -10.36 -22.37
N ALA A 550 0.83 -9.47 -23.36
CA ALA A 550 1.61 -9.48 -24.60
C ALA A 550 3.10 -9.32 -24.32
N ARG A 551 3.47 -8.41 -23.42
CA ARG A 551 4.86 -8.17 -23.01
C ARG A 551 5.48 -9.39 -22.34
N LEU A 552 4.76 -10.04 -21.43
CA LEU A 552 5.23 -11.27 -20.76
C LEU A 552 5.37 -12.46 -21.72
N ARG A 553 4.57 -12.49 -22.81
CA ARG A 553 4.66 -13.49 -23.88
C ARG A 553 5.71 -13.17 -24.96
N GLY A 554 6.30 -11.98 -24.92
CA GLY A 554 7.24 -11.51 -25.95
C GLY A 554 6.59 -11.06 -27.26
N ASP A 555 5.28 -10.78 -27.27
CA ASP A 555 4.54 -10.31 -28.44
C ASP A 555 4.75 -8.81 -28.67
N SER A 556 5.15 -8.42 -29.88
CA SER A 556 5.41 -7.01 -30.27
C SER A 556 4.18 -6.09 -30.26
N GLY A 557 2.96 -6.66 -30.21
CA GLY A 557 1.70 -5.91 -30.12
C GLY A 557 1.52 -5.09 -28.85
N TRP A 558 2.30 -5.34 -27.78
CA TRP A 558 2.14 -4.65 -26.49
C TRP A 558 2.20 -3.13 -26.58
N ARG A 559 3.04 -2.57 -27.48
CA ARG A 559 3.19 -1.11 -27.65
C ARG A 559 1.93 -0.45 -28.18
N ARG A 560 1.17 -1.16 -29.02
CA ARG A 560 -0.11 -0.66 -29.53
C ARG A 560 -1.12 -0.62 -28.40
N LEU A 561 -1.27 -1.72 -27.66
CA LEU A 561 -2.20 -1.84 -26.54
C LEU A 561 -1.92 -0.82 -25.43
N GLU A 562 -0.65 -0.56 -25.13
CA GLU A 562 -0.26 0.48 -24.17
C GLU A 562 -0.68 1.87 -24.65
N ARG A 563 -0.46 2.20 -25.94
CA ARG A 563 -0.96 3.45 -26.53
C ARG A 563 -2.48 3.55 -26.47
N ASP A 564 -3.20 2.48 -26.80
CA ASP A 564 -4.66 2.43 -26.74
C ASP A 564 -5.19 2.73 -25.32
N ALA A 565 -4.48 2.27 -24.27
CA ALA A 565 -4.81 2.58 -22.88
C ALA A 565 -4.60 4.07 -22.54
N PHE A 566 -3.49 4.66 -22.97
CA PHE A 566 -3.21 6.09 -22.79
C PHE A 566 -4.20 6.97 -23.58
N ASP A 567 -4.53 6.58 -24.80
CA ASP A 567 -5.49 7.29 -25.64
C ASP A 567 -6.90 7.21 -25.04
N SER A 568 -7.29 6.07 -24.47
CA SER A 568 -8.57 5.93 -23.75
C SER A 568 -8.68 6.89 -22.56
N LEU A 569 -7.62 7.05 -21.77
CA LEU A 569 -7.57 8.03 -20.67
C LEU A 569 -7.63 9.47 -21.19
N ARG A 570 -6.90 9.76 -22.28
CA ARG A 570 -6.92 11.08 -22.93
C ARG A 570 -8.32 11.43 -23.42
N ASP A 571 -8.95 10.53 -24.15
CA ASP A 571 -10.29 10.73 -24.72
C ASP A 571 -11.33 10.93 -23.62
N MET A 572 -11.23 10.21 -22.51
CA MET A 572 -12.09 10.38 -21.35
C MET A 572 -12.01 11.81 -20.78
N LEU A 573 -10.79 12.34 -20.61
CA LEU A 573 -10.58 13.71 -20.09
C LEU A 573 -11.01 14.79 -21.10
N VAL A 574 -10.77 14.56 -22.39
CA VAL A 574 -11.07 15.53 -23.46
C VAL A 574 -12.56 15.57 -23.81
N ARG A 575 -13.29 14.45 -23.65
CA ARG A 575 -14.72 14.36 -23.99
C ARG A 575 -15.55 15.41 -23.27
N GLU A 576 -15.23 15.71 -22.02
CA GLU A 576 -15.97 16.68 -21.22
C GLU A 576 -15.89 18.11 -21.79
N ALA A 577 -14.71 18.52 -22.29
CA ALA A 577 -14.54 19.83 -22.92
C ALA A 577 -15.31 19.96 -24.25
N ARG A 578 -15.56 18.84 -24.96
CA ARG A 578 -16.44 18.85 -26.15
C ARG A 578 -17.91 19.07 -25.80
N VAL A 579 -18.32 18.71 -24.58
CA VAL A 579 -19.71 18.86 -24.10
C VAL A 579 -20.00 20.28 -23.59
N THR A 580 -18.95 21.08 -23.36
CA THR A 580 -19.06 22.51 -22.97
C THR A 580 -18.33 23.41 -23.98
N PRO A 581 -18.81 23.48 -25.23
CA PRO A 581 -18.15 24.24 -26.29
C PRO A 581 -18.17 25.76 -26.02
N ALA A 582 -17.24 26.48 -26.64
CA ALA A 582 -17.07 27.92 -26.47
C ALA A 582 -17.68 28.69 -27.66
N ARG A 583 -18.19 29.89 -27.38
CA ARG A 583 -18.66 30.84 -28.39
C ARG A 583 -17.88 32.16 -28.23
N PRO A 584 -16.82 32.39 -29.01
CA PRO A 584 -16.00 33.59 -28.85
C PRO A 584 -16.76 34.82 -29.31
N VAL A 585 -16.81 35.85 -28.47
CA VAL A 585 -17.38 37.17 -28.78
C VAL A 585 -16.39 38.25 -28.38
N ARG A 586 -16.10 39.19 -29.27
CA ARG A 586 -15.18 40.28 -28.97
C ARG A 586 -15.70 41.12 -27.78
N SER A 587 -14.96 41.14 -26.68
CA SER A 587 -15.34 41.85 -25.45
C SER A 587 -14.52 43.13 -25.20
N VAL A 588 -13.55 43.42 -26.08
CA VAL A 588 -12.59 44.52 -25.96
C VAL A 588 -12.78 45.57 -27.07
N LEU A 589 -12.41 46.81 -26.75
CA LEU A 589 -12.32 47.89 -27.74
C LEU A 589 -11.13 47.67 -28.69
N GLU A 590 -11.08 48.41 -29.79
CA GLU A 590 -10.06 48.25 -30.85
C GLU A 590 -8.64 48.59 -30.39
N ASP A 591 -8.51 49.54 -29.48
CA ASP A 591 -7.24 50.00 -28.91
C ASP A 591 -6.86 49.28 -27.61
N GLN A 592 -7.73 48.40 -27.10
CA GLN A 592 -7.50 47.69 -25.84
C GLN A 592 -6.62 46.46 -26.01
N ILE A 593 -5.67 46.31 -25.09
CA ILE A 593 -4.82 45.13 -24.97
C ILE A 593 -5.14 44.41 -23.67
N VAL A 594 -5.44 43.13 -23.75
CA VAL A 594 -5.54 42.24 -22.59
C VAL A 594 -4.16 41.79 -22.19
N TRP A 595 -3.80 42.01 -20.93
CA TRP A 595 -2.54 41.55 -20.34
C TRP A 595 -2.82 40.58 -19.21
N ALA A 596 -2.47 39.31 -19.44
CA ALA A 596 -2.50 38.26 -18.43
C ALA A 596 -1.08 37.95 -17.94
N ARG A 597 -0.93 37.74 -16.64
CA ARG A 597 0.37 37.45 -16.01
C ARG A 597 0.21 36.49 -14.84
N SER A 598 1.14 35.54 -14.73
CA SER A 598 1.10 34.47 -13.72
C SER A 598 2.43 34.27 -13.02
N PRO A 599 2.41 34.04 -11.69
CA PRO A 599 3.58 33.54 -10.98
C PRO A 599 3.93 32.12 -11.46
N VAL A 600 5.12 31.65 -11.10
CA VAL A 600 5.44 30.22 -11.18
C VAL A 600 5.01 29.49 -9.91
N ARG A 601 5.12 28.16 -9.89
CA ARG A 601 4.85 27.34 -8.71
C ARG A 601 6.07 26.54 -8.28
N VAL A 602 6.29 26.46 -6.97
CA VAL A 602 7.26 25.55 -6.34
C VAL A 602 6.49 24.47 -5.58
N ASP A 603 6.71 23.21 -5.95
CA ASP A 603 6.17 22.03 -5.26
C ASP A 603 6.97 21.75 -3.99
N LEU A 604 6.33 21.86 -2.82
CA LEU A 604 6.95 21.52 -1.53
C LEU A 604 6.76 20.03 -1.23
N ALA A 605 5.55 19.51 -1.43
CA ALA A 605 5.22 18.11 -1.26
C ALA A 605 3.90 17.75 -1.98
N GLY A 606 3.72 16.48 -2.32
CA GLY A 606 2.46 15.98 -2.86
C GLY A 606 2.41 15.82 -4.37
N GLY A 607 3.34 16.42 -5.12
CA GLY A 607 3.42 16.25 -6.58
C GLY A 607 3.40 14.78 -7.01
N TRP A 608 2.73 14.49 -8.13
CA TRP A 608 2.32 13.16 -8.65
C TRP A 608 0.96 12.66 -8.17
N THR A 609 0.48 13.13 -7.01
CA THR A 609 -0.87 12.75 -6.55
C THR A 609 -1.97 13.40 -7.39
N ASP A 610 -1.65 14.44 -8.15
CA ASP A 610 -2.53 15.18 -9.05
C ASP A 610 -2.64 14.57 -10.46
N THR A 611 -1.81 13.58 -10.77
CA THR A 611 -1.71 13.01 -12.12
C THR A 611 -2.75 11.90 -12.34
N PRO A 612 -3.55 11.95 -13.42
CA PRO A 612 -4.42 10.85 -13.80
C PRO A 612 -3.64 9.58 -14.18
N PRO A 613 -4.16 8.36 -13.93
CA PRO A 613 -5.48 8.09 -13.37
C PRO A 613 -5.53 8.09 -11.83
N TYR A 614 -4.41 8.29 -11.13
CA TYR A 614 -4.37 8.21 -9.66
C TYR A 614 -5.35 9.20 -9.00
N CYS A 615 -5.32 10.47 -9.39
CA CYS A 615 -6.20 11.50 -8.83
C CYS A 615 -7.68 11.24 -9.12
N LEU A 616 -8.01 10.55 -10.22
CA LEU A 616 -9.37 10.18 -10.58
C LEU A 616 -9.97 9.17 -9.61
N GLU A 617 -9.15 8.33 -8.98
CA GLU A 617 -9.61 7.25 -8.10
C GLU A 617 -9.39 7.54 -6.62
N HIS A 618 -8.36 8.32 -6.29
CA HIS A 618 -7.95 8.57 -4.91
C HIS A 618 -8.10 10.04 -4.49
N GLY A 619 -8.33 10.95 -5.45
CA GLY A 619 -8.08 12.37 -5.26
C GLY A 619 -6.57 12.66 -5.23
N GLY A 620 -6.22 13.93 -5.44
CA GLY A 620 -4.84 14.42 -5.29
C GLY A 620 -4.70 15.33 -4.10
N ARG A 621 -3.46 15.47 -3.58
CA ARG A 621 -3.10 16.33 -2.45
C ARG A 621 -1.74 16.94 -2.69
N VAL A 622 -1.69 18.23 -2.99
CA VAL A 622 -0.45 18.94 -3.31
C VAL A 622 -0.29 20.18 -2.45
N LEU A 623 0.86 20.29 -1.79
CA LEU A 623 1.31 21.48 -1.06
C LEU A 623 2.31 22.23 -1.93
N ASN A 624 1.90 23.40 -2.43
CA ASN A 624 2.77 24.23 -3.26
C ASN A 624 2.71 25.71 -2.86
N LEU A 625 3.65 26.49 -3.41
CA LEU A 625 3.64 27.94 -3.29
C LEU A 625 3.67 28.62 -4.66
N ALA A 626 2.87 29.68 -4.80
CA ALA A 626 2.97 30.61 -5.93
C ALA A 626 4.11 31.57 -5.70
N VAL A 627 4.95 31.77 -6.72
CA VAL A 627 6.22 32.47 -6.60
C VAL A 627 6.40 33.45 -7.75
N ASP A 628 6.68 34.69 -7.39
CA ASP A 628 7.21 35.70 -8.30
C ASP A 628 8.73 35.61 -8.34
N LEU A 629 9.32 35.78 -9.52
CA LEU A 629 10.77 35.74 -9.72
C LEU A 629 11.28 37.15 -9.92
N ASN A 630 12.30 37.53 -9.15
CA ASN A 630 12.88 38.88 -9.15
C ASN A 630 11.83 39.99 -8.98
N GLY A 631 10.76 39.70 -8.22
CA GLY A 631 9.69 40.66 -7.91
C GLY A 631 8.62 40.79 -9.00
N GLN A 632 8.59 39.95 -10.03
CA GLN A 632 7.55 39.96 -11.07
C GLN A 632 7.03 38.56 -11.41
N PRO A 633 5.75 38.47 -11.84
CA PRO A 633 5.22 37.28 -12.49
C PRO A 633 6.01 37.00 -13.79
N PRO A 634 6.70 35.85 -13.89
CA PRO A 634 7.63 35.62 -15.00
C PRO A 634 6.93 35.14 -16.28
N LEU A 635 5.65 34.80 -16.23
CA LEU A 635 4.86 34.35 -17.39
C LEU A 635 3.83 35.41 -17.74
N GLN A 636 3.85 35.86 -19.00
CA GLN A 636 2.99 36.95 -19.46
C GLN A 636 2.46 36.69 -20.87
N VAL A 637 1.22 37.11 -21.09
CA VAL A 637 0.50 37.00 -22.35
C VAL A 637 -0.17 38.33 -22.64
N PHE A 638 0.06 38.86 -23.83
CA PHE A 638 -0.65 40.01 -24.36
C PHE A 638 -1.55 39.55 -25.51
N ALA A 639 -2.81 39.94 -25.48
CA ALA A 639 -3.78 39.60 -26.51
C ALA A 639 -4.50 40.87 -26.97
N LYS A 640 -4.59 41.07 -28.28
CA LYS A 640 -5.34 42.18 -28.90
C LYS A 640 -6.05 41.73 -30.16
N CYS A 641 -7.11 42.43 -30.52
CA CYS A 641 -7.75 42.25 -31.83
C CYS A 641 -6.95 42.99 -32.91
N ILE A 642 -6.95 42.46 -34.13
CA ILE A 642 -6.36 43.09 -35.31
C ILE A 642 -7.38 43.11 -36.47
N PRO A 643 -7.33 44.09 -37.38
CA PRO A 643 -8.31 44.18 -38.47
C PRO A 643 -8.24 43.01 -39.45
N GLU A 644 -7.04 42.49 -39.73
CA GLU A 644 -6.84 41.38 -40.65
C GLU A 644 -7.43 40.09 -40.07
N PRO A 645 -8.24 39.31 -40.82
CA PRO A 645 -8.85 38.06 -40.33
C PRO A 645 -7.83 36.92 -40.29
N VAL A 646 -6.83 37.04 -39.41
CA VAL A 646 -5.74 36.08 -39.20
C VAL A 646 -5.43 35.96 -37.72
N LEU A 647 -5.00 34.77 -37.29
CA LEU A 647 -4.46 34.56 -35.95
C LEU A 647 -2.93 34.69 -36.00
N VAL A 648 -2.37 35.64 -35.28
CA VAL A 648 -0.93 35.90 -35.20
C VAL A 648 -0.43 35.47 -33.82
N ILE A 649 0.57 34.60 -33.77
CA ILE A 649 1.16 34.10 -32.52
C ILE A 649 2.63 34.49 -32.51
N ARG A 650 3.07 35.20 -31.46
CA ARG A 650 4.43 35.70 -31.26
C ARG A 650 5.00 35.15 -29.95
N SER A 651 6.23 34.67 -29.98
CA SER A 651 7.02 34.37 -28.77
C SER A 651 8.24 35.27 -28.74
N ILE A 652 8.33 36.10 -27.69
CA ILE A 652 9.42 37.05 -27.53
C ILE A 652 10.71 36.31 -27.13
N ASP A 653 10.61 35.31 -26.26
CA ASP A 653 11.75 34.51 -25.78
C ASP A 653 12.37 33.65 -26.87
N LEU A 654 11.57 33.16 -27.83
CA LEU A 654 12.05 32.39 -28.98
C LEU A 654 12.32 33.25 -30.23
N SER A 655 12.00 34.55 -30.19
CA SER A 655 12.06 35.45 -31.36
C SER A 655 11.39 34.85 -32.59
N ALA A 656 10.20 34.28 -32.39
CA ALA A 656 9.46 33.55 -33.41
C ALA A 656 8.05 34.13 -33.59
N GLU A 657 7.52 34.02 -34.80
CA GLU A 657 6.16 34.43 -35.17
C GLU A 657 5.53 33.39 -36.10
N GLN A 658 4.23 33.16 -35.95
CA GLN A 658 3.45 32.30 -36.82
C GLN A 658 2.09 32.90 -37.12
N HIS A 659 1.64 32.78 -38.37
CA HIS A 659 0.32 33.19 -38.82
C HIS A 659 -0.51 31.93 -39.10
N VAL A 660 -1.74 31.90 -38.62
CA VAL A 660 -2.69 30.80 -38.81
C VAL A 660 -3.92 31.35 -39.53
N ARG A 661 -4.18 30.81 -40.72
CA ARG A 661 -5.23 31.24 -41.65
C ARG A 661 -6.30 30.18 -41.90
N THR A 662 -6.00 28.91 -41.61
CA THR A 662 -6.93 27.79 -41.84
C THR A 662 -7.16 26.97 -40.58
N TYR A 663 -8.27 26.22 -40.53
CA TYR A 663 -8.52 25.28 -39.43
C TYR A 663 -7.47 24.17 -39.38
N ALA A 664 -6.99 23.68 -40.55
CA ALA A 664 -5.94 22.67 -40.61
C ALA A 664 -4.66 23.16 -39.92
N GLU A 665 -4.24 24.39 -40.22
CA GLU A 665 -3.10 25.01 -39.54
C GLU A 665 -3.35 25.19 -38.04
N LEU A 666 -4.58 25.51 -37.62
CA LEU A 666 -4.91 25.63 -36.20
C LEU A 666 -4.87 24.27 -35.47
N GLU A 667 -5.28 23.18 -36.13
CA GLU A 667 -5.41 21.86 -35.54
C GLU A 667 -4.11 21.05 -35.46
N GLU A 668 -3.04 21.53 -36.07
CA GLU A 668 -1.68 21.02 -35.92
C GLU A 668 -1.05 21.43 -34.57
N PHE A 669 -1.70 21.06 -33.46
CA PHE A 669 -1.19 21.29 -32.10
C PHE A 669 -0.23 20.18 -31.61
N GLY A 670 -0.32 18.98 -32.17
CA GLY A 670 0.45 17.80 -31.74
C GLY A 670 1.85 17.64 -32.35
N ASP A 671 2.28 18.55 -33.24
CA ASP A 671 3.63 18.49 -33.82
C ASP A 671 4.69 18.89 -32.78
N PRO A 672 5.58 17.97 -32.35
CA PRO A 672 6.62 18.27 -31.38
C PRO A 672 7.62 19.34 -31.85
N GLY A 673 7.70 19.60 -33.16
CA GLY A 673 8.55 20.62 -33.76
C GLY A 673 7.98 22.04 -33.68
N ASN A 674 6.67 22.20 -33.39
CA ASN A 674 6.02 23.50 -33.42
C ASN A 674 6.10 24.20 -32.04
N PRO A 675 6.78 25.37 -31.92
CA PRO A 675 6.88 26.10 -30.66
C PRO A 675 5.56 26.71 -30.18
N PHE A 676 4.53 26.77 -31.03
CA PHE A 676 3.23 27.41 -30.78
C PHE A 676 2.05 26.46 -30.59
N GLY A 677 2.28 25.14 -30.47
CA GLY A 677 1.21 24.15 -30.28
C GLY A 677 0.28 24.50 -29.09
N LEU A 678 0.85 25.05 -28.02
CA LEU A 678 0.10 25.48 -26.83
C LEU A 678 -0.87 26.64 -27.12
N ALA A 679 -0.43 27.66 -27.85
CA ALA A 679 -1.31 28.79 -28.22
C ALA A 679 -2.38 28.36 -29.24
N ARG A 680 -2.03 27.49 -30.20
CA ARG A 680 -3.00 26.90 -31.15
C ARG A 680 -4.08 26.10 -30.44
N ALA A 681 -3.70 25.23 -29.51
CA ALA A 681 -4.66 24.47 -28.71
C ALA A 681 -5.55 25.37 -27.83
N ALA A 682 -5.00 26.46 -27.27
CA ALA A 682 -5.77 27.43 -26.51
C ALA A 682 -6.81 28.17 -27.38
N LEU A 683 -6.43 28.60 -28.59
CA LEU A 683 -7.33 29.21 -29.57
C LEU A 683 -8.42 28.22 -30.03
N ALA A 684 -8.05 26.97 -30.31
CA ALA A 684 -9.02 25.92 -30.64
C ALA A 684 -10.05 25.75 -29.50
N LEU A 685 -9.60 25.64 -28.24
CA LEU A 685 -10.47 25.52 -27.07
C LEU A 685 -11.30 26.79 -26.79
N ALA A 686 -10.85 27.97 -27.21
CA ALA A 686 -11.62 29.22 -27.17
C ALA A 686 -12.74 29.29 -28.22
N GLY A 687 -12.87 28.25 -29.06
CA GLY A 687 -13.94 28.10 -30.04
C GLY A 687 -13.52 28.42 -31.48
N PHE A 688 -12.25 28.73 -31.74
CA PHE A 688 -11.77 28.98 -33.12
C PHE A 688 -11.52 27.70 -33.94
N SER A 689 -11.85 26.52 -33.39
CA SER A 689 -11.94 25.26 -34.13
C SER A 689 -13.38 24.76 -34.12
N PRO A 690 -13.90 24.21 -35.25
CA PRO A 690 -15.25 23.66 -35.33
C PRO A 690 -15.53 22.62 -34.25
N ARG A 691 -14.50 21.87 -33.84
CA ARG A 691 -14.57 20.83 -32.81
C ARG A 691 -14.98 21.35 -31.42
N PHE A 692 -14.74 22.63 -31.15
CA PHE A 692 -14.98 23.24 -29.84
C PHE A 692 -15.86 24.50 -29.91
N HIS A 693 -16.42 24.80 -31.08
CA HIS A 693 -17.35 25.91 -31.28
C HIS A 693 -18.77 25.50 -30.90
N ALA A 694 -19.51 26.38 -30.21
CA ALA A 694 -20.87 26.08 -29.73
C ALA A 694 -21.86 25.74 -30.86
N ASP A 695 -21.68 26.35 -32.03
CA ASP A 695 -22.57 26.20 -33.19
C ASP A 695 -22.02 25.21 -34.25
N GLY A 696 -21.01 24.41 -33.93
CA GLY A 696 -20.41 23.44 -34.88
C GLY A 696 -19.39 24.02 -35.87
N GLY A 697 -19.14 25.32 -35.81
CA GLY A 697 -18.10 26.03 -36.58
C GLY A 697 -18.64 26.80 -37.79
N PHE A 698 -17.73 27.46 -38.51
CA PHE A 698 -17.99 28.15 -39.79
C PHE A 698 -17.33 27.38 -40.93
N ASP A 699 -17.65 27.69 -42.19
CA ASP A 699 -17.05 26.99 -43.35
C ASP A 699 -15.53 27.20 -43.43
N SER A 700 -15.03 28.34 -42.95
CA SER A 700 -13.60 28.63 -42.87
C SER A 700 -13.24 29.46 -41.64
N LEU A 701 -11.97 29.36 -41.22
CA LEU A 701 -11.44 30.20 -40.13
C LEU A 701 -11.51 31.69 -40.47
N GLU A 702 -11.28 32.06 -41.73
CA GLU A 702 -11.37 33.45 -42.18
C GLU A 702 -12.78 34.03 -42.01
N GLU A 703 -13.82 33.27 -42.34
CA GLU A 703 -15.21 33.66 -42.13
C GLU A 703 -15.53 33.83 -40.64
N GLN A 704 -15.10 32.88 -39.81
CA GLN A 704 -15.26 32.97 -38.36
C GLN A 704 -14.59 34.24 -37.78
N LEU A 705 -13.37 34.57 -38.22
CA LEU A 705 -12.66 35.75 -37.75
C LEU A 705 -13.33 37.05 -38.22
N ARG A 706 -13.93 37.06 -39.41
CA ARG A 706 -14.75 38.19 -39.86
C ARG A 706 -16.01 38.36 -39.00
N ASP A 707 -16.70 37.28 -38.67
CA ASP A 707 -17.87 37.31 -37.77
C ASP A 707 -17.49 37.78 -36.35
N PHE A 708 -16.34 37.32 -35.85
CA PHE A 708 -15.77 37.78 -34.57
C PHE A 708 -15.40 39.28 -34.57
N GLY A 709 -15.25 39.90 -35.75
CA GLY A 709 -14.92 41.31 -35.91
C GLY A 709 -13.42 41.61 -36.07
N GLY A 710 -12.63 40.64 -36.55
CA GLY A 710 -11.20 40.76 -36.85
C GLY A 710 -10.38 39.52 -36.45
N GLY A 711 -9.08 39.58 -36.70
CA GLY A 711 -8.11 38.60 -36.21
C GLY A 711 -7.68 38.84 -34.76
N ILE A 712 -6.77 38.00 -34.26
CA ILE A 712 -6.20 38.09 -32.92
C ILE A 712 -4.67 38.01 -33.00
N GLU A 713 -3.98 38.92 -32.33
CA GLU A 713 -2.53 38.82 -32.09
C GLU A 713 -2.28 38.42 -30.63
N LEU A 714 -1.57 37.31 -30.44
CA LEU A 714 -1.09 36.81 -29.14
C LEU A 714 0.42 36.98 -29.05
N SER A 715 0.91 37.68 -28.04
CA SER A 715 2.33 37.82 -27.73
C SER A 715 2.66 37.18 -26.38
N LEU A 716 3.59 36.22 -26.38
CA LEU A 716 3.96 35.38 -25.24
C LEU A 716 5.35 35.75 -24.71
N VAL A 717 5.49 35.80 -23.39
CA VAL A 717 6.77 35.94 -22.69
C VAL A 717 6.87 34.88 -21.60
N ALA A 718 7.91 34.05 -21.66
CA ALA A 718 8.30 33.17 -20.56
C ALA A 718 9.71 33.52 -20.07
N ALA A 719 9.81 34.24 -18.94
CA ALA A 719 11.08 34.62 -18.33
C ALA A 719 11.73 33.48 -17.51
N VAL A 720 11.48 32.23 -17.92
CA VAL A 720 11.97 31.02 -17.26
C VAL A 720 12.42 30.01 -18.33
N PRO A 721 13.59 29.38 -18.20
CA PRO A 721 14.04 28.39 -19.19
C PRO A 721 13.07 27.22 -19.32
N LYS A 722 12.94 26.67 -20.55
CA LYS A 722 12.23 25.40 -20.78
C LYS A 722 12.86 24.29 -19.93
N GLY A 723 12.03 23.40 -19.37
CA GLY A 723 12.50 22.33 -18.49
C GLY A 723 12.99 22.83 -17.11
N SER A 724 12.46 23.97 -16.65
CA SER A 724 12.76 24.53 -15.32
C SER A 724 12.27 23.67 -14.15
N GLY A 725 11.24 22.85 -14.35
CA GLY A 725 10.55 22.19 -13.26
C GLY A 725 9.67 23.12 -12.42
N LEU A 726 9.34 24.32 -12.91
CA LEU A 726 8.47 25.31 -12.25
C LEU A 726 7.03 25.35 -12.81
N GLY A 727 6.65 24.35 -13.60
CA GLY A 727 5.32 24.23 -14.21
C GLY A 727 5.06 25.20 -15.37
N THR A 728 6.14 25.69 -15.98
CA THR A 728 6.12 26.80 -16.94
C THR A 728 5.13 26.58 -18.09
N SER A 729 5.06 25.37 -18.66
CA SER A 729 4.17 25.07 -19.79
C SER A 729 2.69 25.15 -19.40
N SER A 730 2.27 24.42 -18.36
CA SER A 730 0.88 24.40 -17.91
C SER A 730 0.41 25.78 -17.47
N ILE A 731 1.26 26.50 -16.75
CA ILE A 731 0.94 27.86 -16.28
C ILE A 731 0.83 28.84 -17.45
N LEU A 732 1.70 28.73 -18.46
CA LEU A 732 1.58 29.55 -19.66
C LEU A 732 0.29 29.24 -20.42
N ALA A 733 -0.11 27.97 -20.51
CA ALA A 733 -1.40 27.56 -21.07
C ALA A 733 -2.58 28.19 -20.32
N THR A 734 -2.58 28.15 -19.00
CA THR A 734 -3.61 28.80 -18.19
C THR A 734 -3.63 30.31 -18.38
N THR A 735 -2.46 30.95 -18.45
CA THR A 735 -2.32 32.40 -18.66
C THR A 735 -2.89 32.81 -20.03
N LEU A 736 -2.64 31.98 -21.05
CA LEU A 736 -3.20 32.13 -22.40
C LEU A 736 -4.71 32.00 -22.41
N LEU A 737 -5.24 30.93 -21.82
CA LEU A 737 -6.68 30.70 -21.73
C LEU A 737 -7.39 31.81 -20.95
N ALA A 738 -6.74 32.38 -19.93
CA ALA A 738 -7.27 33.52 -19.19
C ALA A 738 -7.32 34.80 -20.01
N ALA A 739 -6.26 35.09 -20.78
CA ALA A 739 -6.24 36.23 -21.71
C ALA A 739 -7.34 36.08 -22.78
N LEU A 740 -7.48 34.88 -23.35
CA LEU A 740 -8.52 34.58 -24.34
C LEU A 740 -9.93 34.63 -23.74
N SER A 741 -10.11 34.15 -22.50
CA SER A 741 -11.40 34.23 -21.83
C SER A 741 -11.88 35.66 -21.67
N ASP A 742 -10.98 36.56 -21.30
CA ASP A 742 -11.29 37.99 -21.22
C ASP A 742 -11.52 38.57 -22.61
N LEU A 743 -10.58 38.42 -23.55
CA LEU A 743 -10.66 38.97 -24.92
C LEU A 743 -11.93 38.53 -25.67
N CYS A 744 -12.27 37.25 -25.58
CA CYS A 744 -13.35 36.59 -26.31
C CYS A 744 -14.64 36.45 -25.50
N GLY A 745 -14.77 37.12 -24.35
CA GLY A 745 -16.04 37.19 -23.60
C GLY A 745 -16.57 35.83 -23.13
N LEU A 746 -15.67 34.87 -22.86
CA LEU A 746 -16.03 33.47 -22.62
C LEU A 746 -16.55 33.22 -21.20
N GLY A 747 -16.31 34.15 -20.28
CA GLY A 747 -16.79 34.07 -18.90
C GLY A 747 -16.26 32.88 -18.10
N TRP A 748 -15.08 32.34 -18.46
CA TRP A 748 -14.50 31.21 -17.74
C TRP A 748 -14.00 31.62 -16.36
N ASP A 749 -14.47 30.90 -15.36
CA ASP A 749 -13.97 31.00 -13.99
C ASP A 749 -12.67 30.19 -13.80
N ARG A 750 -12.14 30.22 -12.59
CA ARG A 750 -10.87 29.55 -12.24
C ARG A 750 -10.95 28.03 -12.36
N GLU A 751 -12.10 27.45 -12.04
CA GLU A 751 -12.32 26.00 -12.18
C GLU A 751 -12.33 25.61 -13.66
N THR A 752 -13.06 26.35 -14.49
CA THR A 752 -13.11 26.16 -15.94
C THR A 752 -11.74 26.34 -16.57
N LEU A 753 -10.97 27.36 -16.17
CA LEU A 753 -9.60 27.58 -16.64
C LEU A 753 -8.67 26.41 -16.28
N SER A 754 -8.75 25.91 -15.05
CA SER A 754 -7.97 24.74 -14.61
C SER A 754 -8.28 23.49 -15.44
N HIS A 755 -9.57 23.20 -15.60
CA HIS A 755 -10.04 22.05 -16.38
C HIS A 755 -9.67 22.17 -17.86
N ARG A 756 -9.88 23.33 -18.48
CA ARG A 756 -9.49 23.58 -19.89
C ARG A 756 -7.98 23.51 -20.07
N THR A 757 -7.19 23.92 -19.08
CA THR A 757 -5.74 23.73 -19.12
C THR A 757 -5.38 22.24 -19.13
N LEU A 758 -6.01 21.43 -18.28
CA LEU A 758 -5.77 19.98 -18.27
C LEU A 758 -6.12 19.36 -19.64
N VAL A 759 -7.27 19.72 -20.21
CA VAL A 759 -7.69 19.28 -21.54
C VAL A 759 -6.66 19.69 -22.61
N LEU A 760 -6.18 20.93 -22.55
CA LEU A 760 -5.16 21.45 -23.46
C LEU A 760 -3.89 20.59 -23.43
N GLU A 761 -3.40 20.25 -22.24
CA GLU A 761 -2.22 19.38 -22.10
C GLU A 761 -2.43 17.98 -22.64
N GLN A 762 -3.63 17.43 -22.43
CA GLN A 762 -4.01 16.14 -22.99
C GLN A 762 -4.02 16.16 -24.52
N LEU A 763 -4.49 17.26 -25.15
CA LEU A 763 -4.43 17.46 -26.61
C LEU A 763 -2.98 17.53 -27.14
N LEU A 764 -2.04 18.05 -26.35
CA LEU A 764 -0.62 18.12 -26.69
C LEU A 764 0.14 16.81 -26.44
N GLY A 765 -0.48 15.80 -25.81
CA GLY A 765 0.16 14.54 -25.49
C GLY A 765 1.21 14.61 -24.38
N THR A 766 1.27 15.71 -23.61
CA THR A 766 2.22 15.88 -22.49
C THR A 766 1.78 15.13 -21.23
N GLY A 767 0.46 14.97 -21.03
CA GLY A 767 -0.12 14.05 -20.05
C GLY A 767 0.04 14.47 -18.57
N GLY A 768 0.10 15.77 -18.28
CA GLY A 768 0.31 16.32 -16.92
C GLY A 768 -0.88 16.16 -15.96
N GLY A 769 -0.61 16.46 -14.68
CA GLY A 769 -1.63 16.60 -13.64
C GLY A 769 -2.13 18.04 -13.50
N TRP A 770 -2.90 18.33 -12.46
CA TRP A 770 -3.51 19.65 -12.26
C TRP A 770 -2.72 20.63 -11.40
N GLN A 771 -1.62 20.21 -10.77
CA GLN A 771 -0.94 21.02 -9.75
C GLN A 771 -0.31 22.31 -10.31
N ASP A 772 0.13 22.28 -11.57
CA ASP A 772 0.95 23.34 -12.15
C ASP A 772 0.09 24.59 -12.37
N GLN A 773 -1.03 24.41 -13.08
CA GLN A 773 -2.01 25.46 -13.33
C GLN A 773 -2.62 25.99 -12.04
N LEU A 774 -3.07 25.12 -11.13
CA LEU A 774 -3.69 25.56 -9.86
C LEU A 774 -2.67 26.22 -8.94
N GLY A 775 -1.42 25.78 -9.00
CA GLY A 775 -0.31 26.35 -8.25
C GLY A 775 -0.03 27.81 -8.61
N ALA A 776 -0.29 28.24 -9.84
CA ALA A 776 -0.10 29.62 -10.29
C ALA A 776 -1.40 30.44 -10.34
N LEU A 777 -2.54 29.80 -10.59
CA LEU A 777 -3.85 30.44 -10.53
C LEU A 777 -4.07 31.09 -9.16
N GLU A 778 -3.80 30.34 -8.10
CA GLU A 778 -4.04 30.77 -6.74
C GLU A 778 -2.82 31.44 -6.09
N ARG A 779 -3.08 32.43 -5.24
CA ARG A 779 -2.04 33.14 -4.49
C ARG A 779 -1.42 32.29 -3.38
N GLY A 780 -0.24 32.71 -2.93
CA GLY A 780 0.34 32.29 -1.67
C GLY A 780 0.73 30.82 -1.61
N ILE A 781 0.80 30.33 -0.38
CA ILE A 781 1.05 28.92 -0.04
C ILE A 781 -0.30 28.25 0.18
N LYS A 782 -0.49 27.07 -0.40
CA LYS A 782 -1.73 26.33 -0.26
C LYS A 782 -1.53 24.82 -0.29
N LEU A 783 -2.39 24.14 0.45
CA LEU A 783 -2.68 22.73 0.24
C LEU A 783 -3.90 22.65 -0.69
N ILE A 784 -3.76 21.91 -1.78
CA ILE A 784 -4.81 21.70 -2.79
C ILE A 784 -5.21 20.24 -2.71
N GLU A 785 -6.51 19.98 -2.53
CA GLU A 785 -7.06 18.62 -2.48
C GLU A 785 -8.17 18.44 -3.51
N THR A 786 -8.22 17.30 -4.19
CA THR A 786 -9.37 16.90 -5.02
C THR A 786 -10.03 15.66 -4.46
N ARG A 787 -11.29 15.42 -4.83
CA ARG A 787 -11.98 14.17 -4.54
C ARG A 787 -11.82 13.19 -5.71
N PRO A 788 -11.96 11.86 -5.47
CA PRO A 788 -12.13 10.90 -6.55
C PRO A 788 -13.27 11.30 -7.50
N GLY A 789 -13.06 11.10 -8.79
CA GLY A 789 -14.02 11.42 -9.85
C GLY A 789 -13.34 11.90 -11.13
N LEU A 790 -14.08 11.87 -12.24
CA LEU A 790 -13.60 12.42 -13.51
C LEU A 790 -13.39 13.93 -13.43
N ARG A 791 -14.34 14.63 -12.80
CA ARG A 791 -14.21 16.04 -12.48
C ARG A 791 -13.31 16.24 -11.27
N GLN A 792 -12.09 16.68 -11.52
CA GLN A 792 -11.12 17.04 -10.50
C GLN A 792 -11.38 18.46 -9.99
N THR A 793 -12.44 18.63 -9.18
CA THR A 793 -12.76 19.93 -8.56
C THR A 793 -11.86 20.17 -7.34
N PRO A 794 -10.99 21.20 -7.36
CA PRO A 794 -10.01 21.45 -6.30
C PRO A 794 -10.61 22.17 -5.09
N GLN A 795 -10.22 21.75 -3.90
CA GLN A 795 -10.43 22.42 -2.63
C GLN A 795 -9.12 23.09 -2.22
N ILE A 796 -9.14 24.41 -2.04
CA ILE A 796 -7.95 25.20 -1.73
C ILE A 796 -7.93 25.55 -0.25
N HIS A 797 -6.87 25.13 0.44
CA HIS A 797 -6.60 25.47 1.83
C HIS A 797 -5.40 26.42 1.88
N TRP A 798 -5.66 27.73 1.93
CA TRP A 798 -4.61 28.74 2.06
C TRP A 798 -3.92 28.66 3.42
N LEU A 799 -2.60 28.81 3.43
CA LEU A 799 -1.76 28.66 4.62
C LEU A 799 -1.05 29.98 4.98
N PRO A 800 -0.67 30.18 6.26
CA PRO A 800 0.09 31.34 6.70
C PRO A 800 1.45 31.46 5.99
N GLN A 801 1.87 32.69 5.69
CA GLN A 801 3.12 32.97 4.96
C GLN A 801 4.32 33.28 5.87
N HIS A 802 4.12 33.30 7.20
CA HIS A 802 5.11 33.76 8.17
C HIS A 802 6.51 33.11 8.02
N LEU A 803 6.58 31.80 7.72
CA LEU A 803 7.85 31.09 7.50
C LEU A 803 8.63 31.60 6.27
N PHE A 804 7.95 32.23 5.32
CA PHE A 804 8.53 32.74 4.08
C PHE A 804 8.65 34.27 4.03
N GLU A 805 8.19 34.97 5.07
CA GLU A 805 8.23 36.43 5.19
C GLU A 805 9.19 36.92 6.28
N SER A 806 9.36 36.17 7.38
CA SER A 806 10.28 36.53 8.45
C SER A 806 11.73 36.44 7.97
N PRO A 807 12.58 37.47 8.13
CA PRO A 807 13.97 37.44 7.66
C PRO A 807 14.76 36.23 8.18
N LEU A 808 14.55 35.84 9.44
CA LEU A 808 15.24 34.71 10.07
C LEU A 808 14.99 33.37 9.35
N THR A 809 13.82 33.21 8.72
CA THR A 809 13.43 31.95 8.05
C THR A 809 13.43 32.10 6.52
N ALA A 810 12.99 33.25 6.00
CA ALA A 810 12.96 33.55 4.57
C ALA A 810 14.36 33.58 3.95
N ASP A 811 15.37 34.13 4.66
CA ASP A 811 16.74 34.16 4.17
C ASP A 811 17.40 32.77 4.12
N CYS A 812 16.84 31.79 4.85
CA CYS A 812 17.26 30.40 4.79
C CYS A 812 16.77 29.68 3.52
N CYS A 813 15.70 30.18 2.88
CA CYS A 813 15.10 29.57 1.70
C CYS A 813 15.79 30.09 0.43
N LEU A 814 16.34 29.18 -0.37
CA LEU A 814 17.09 29.48 -1.59
C LEU A 814 16.45 28.79 -2.79
N LEU A 815 16.41 29.51 -3.92
CA LEU A 815 15.99 28.98 -5.21
C LEU A 815 17.17 29.03 -6.18
N TYR A 816 17.61 27.85 -6.62
CA TYR A 816 18.81 27.69 -7.44
C TYR A 816 18.48 26.99 -8.76
N TYR A 817 18.70 27.67 -9.88
CA TYR A 817 18.60 27.04 -11.19
C TYR A 817 19.88 26.24 -11.46
N THR A 818 19.75 24.94 -11.70
CA THR A 818 20.91 24.06 -11.88
C THR A 818 21.54 24.14 -13.27
N GLY A 819 20.84 24.71 -14.26
CA GLY A 819 21.29 24.72 -15.66
C GLY A 819 21.18 23.36 -16.37
N ILE A 820 20.82 22.30 -15.65
CA ILE A 820 20.61 20.95 -16.16
C ILE A 820 19.13 20.81 -16.52
N THR A 821 18.84 20.37 -17.74
CA THR A 821 17.46 20.20 -18.22
C THR A 821 17.25 18.78 -18.73
N ARG A 822 16.15 18.13 -18.33
CA ARG A 822 15.71 16.84 -18.85
C ARG A 822 14.22 16.93 -19.17
N LEU A 823 13.81 16.38 -20.32
CA LEU A 823 12.39 16.24 -20.66
C LEU A 823 11.79 15.11 -19.81
N ALA A 824 10.72 15.42 -19.07
CA ALA A 824 10.06 14.52 -18.12
C ALA A 824 9.17 13.43 -18.78
N TRP A 825 9.08 13.40 -20.12
CA TRP A 825 8.09 12.60 -20.85
C TRP A 825 8.19 11.09 -20.57
N ASN A 826 9.41 10.53 -20.52
CA ASN A 826 9.60 9.09 -20.27
C ASN A 826 9.29 8.66 -18.84
N ILE A 827 9.35 9.59 -17.86
CA ILE A 827 9.12 9.28 -16.44
C ILE A 827 7.62 9.10 -16.18
N LEU A 828 6.80 9.97 -16.79
CA LEU A 828 5.36 9.97 -16.60
C LEU A 828 4.71 8.69 -17.14
N GLY A 829 5.14 8.19 -18.30
CA GLY A 829 4.59 6.97 -18.89
C GLY A 829 4.75 5.73 -18.01
N GLU A 830 5.94 5.52 -17.43
CA GLU A 830 6.22 4.35 -16.58
C GLU A 830 5.40 4.35 -15.28
N ILE A 831 5.30 5.51 -14.62
CA ILE A 831 4.52 5.67 -13.40
C ILE A 831 3.02 5.49 -13.70
N VAL A 832 2.51 6.14 -14.74
CA VAL A 832 1.10 6.02 -15.14
C VAL A 832 0.75 4.58 -15.53
N ARG A 833 1.65 3.87 -16.25
CA ARG A 833 1.48 2.44 -16.51
C ARG A 833 1.37 1.64 -15.21
N ALA A 834 2.25 1.90 -14.26
CA ALA A 834 2.22 1.21 -12.97
C ALA A 834 0.90 1.47 -12.21
N VAL A 835 0.35 2.68 -12.29
CA VAL A 835 -0.96 3.01 -11.71
C VAL A 835 -2.10 2.28 -12.45
N PHE A 836 -2.09 2.23 -13.78
CA PHE A 836 -3.08 1.43 -14.54
C PHE A 836 -3.09 -0.04 -14.12
N LEU A 837 -1.90 -0.61 -13.90
CA LEU A 837 -1.72 -1.99 -13.45
C LEU A 837 -1.99 -2.20 -11.95
N ASN A 838 -2.40 -1.15 -11.24
CA ASN A 838 -2.58 -1.12 -9.79
C ASN A 838 -1.35 -1.62 -9.02
N SER A 839 -0.15 -1.20 -9.42
CA SER A 839 1.09 -1.62 -8.76
C SER A 839 1.06 -1.25 -7.27
N PRO A 840 1.09 -2.23 -6.34
CA PRO A 840 0.93 -1.95 -4.90
C PRO A 840 2.01 -1.03 -4.36
N ARG A 841 3.25 -1.17 -4.86
CA ARG A 841 4.37 -0.28 -4.48
C ARG A 841 4.09 1.17 -4.88
N HIS A 842 3.67 1.42 -6.11
CA HIS A 842 3.46 2.78 -6.61
C HIS A 842 2.24 3.44 -5.95
N LEU A 843 1.15 2.70 -5.79
CA LEU A 843 -0.04 3.20 -5.09
C LEU A 843 0.27 3.57 -3.62
N ALA A 844 1.03 2.73 -2.90
CA ALA A 844 1.44 3.02 -1.53
C ALA A 844 2.37 4.25 -1.45
N LEU A 845 3.31 4.40 -2.40
CA LEU A 845 4.18 5.57 -2.47
C LEU A 845 3.39 6.85 -2.75
N LEU A 846 2.43 6.83 -3.68
CA LEU A 846 1.58 7.98 -3.99
C LEU A 846 0.69 8.37 -2.79
N GLU A 847 0.18 7.39 -2.05
CA GLU A 847 -0.55 7.64 -0.80
C GLU A 847 0.36 8.31 0.25
N GLU A 848 1.60 7.83 0.40
CA GLU A 848 2.59 8.41 1.31
C GLU A 848 2.99 9.83 0.91
N ILE A 849 3.14 10.11 -0.40
CA ILE A 849 3.37 11.44 -0.97
C ILE A 849 2.23 12.40 -0.60
N GLY A 850 0.98 11.98 -0.76
CA GLY A 850 -0.19 12.78 -0.38
C GLY A 850 -0.30 13.03 1.12
N ARG A 851 0.00 12.03 1.96
CA ARG A 851 0.07 12.21 3.42
C ARG A 851 1.18 13.19 3.83
N ASN A 852 2.34 13.14 3.15
CA ASN A 852 3.44 14.07 3.42
C ASN A 852 3.05 15.52 3.12
N ALA A 853 2.24 15.78 2.08
CA ALA A 853 1.71 17.12 1.80
C ALA A 853 0.86 17.66 2.96
N GLN A 854 -0.01 16.82 3.56
CA GLN A 854 -0.81 17.20 4.72
C GLN A 854 0.06 17.49 5.96
N ARG A 855 1.10 16.69 6.19
CA ARG A 855 2.09 16.95 7.26
C ARG A 855 2.77 18.30 7.07
N GLY A 856 3.17 18.62 5.84
CA GLY A 856 3.74 19.92 5.49
C GLY A 856 2.79 21.07 5.76
N ALA A 857 1.51 20.92 5.41
CA ALA A 857 0.50 21.94 5.66
C ALA A 857 0.33 22.22 7.16
N LEU A 858 0.30 21.16 7.99
CA LEU A 858 0.25 21.29 9.45
C LEU A 858 1.51 21.95 10.02
N ALA A 859 2.70 21.63 9.51
CA ALA A 859 3.96 22.26 9.93
C ALA A 859 3.94 23.77 9.64
N ILE A 860 3.53 24.16 8.44
CA ILE A 860 3.40 25.58 8.05
C ILE A 860 2.36 26.29 8.93
N GLN A 861 1.21 25.66 9.16
CA GLN A 861 0.16 26.23 10.02
C GLN A 861 0.64 26.46 11.46
N ARG A 862 1.55 25.62 11.97
CA ARG A 862 2.15 25.74 13.31
C ARG A 862 3.41 26.62 13.35
N CYS A 863 3.82 27.19 12.21
CA CYS A 863 5.11 27.89 12.07
C CYS A 863 6.31 27.03 12.49
N ASP A 864 6.26 25.72 12.21
CA ASP A 864 7.30 24.74 12.53
C ASP A 864 8.26 24.56 11.35
N LEU A 865 9.40 25.27 11.38
CA LEU A 865 10.41 25.20 10.33
C LEU A 865 11.05 23.80 10.23
N GLU A 866 11.31 23.13 11.36
CA GLU A 866 11.90 21.79 11.33
C GLU A 866 10.93 20.78 10.70
N GLY A 867 9.64 20.87 11.05
CA GLY A 867 8.59 20.07 10.40
C GLY A 867 8.48 20.30 8.89
N LEU A 868 8.71 21.53 8.42
CA LEU A 868 8.79 21.83 6.98
C LEU A 868 10.06 21.22 6.35
N CYS A 869 11.21 21.32 7.01
CA CYS A 869 12.46 20.67 6.57
C CYS A 869 12.28 19.15 6.45
N GLU A 870 11.69 18.50 7.46
CA GLU A 870 11.32 17.08 7.43
C GLU A 870 10.42 16.75 6.24
N THR A 871 9.40 17.58 5.99
CA THR A 871 8.46 17.38 4.86
C THR A 871 9.18 17.45 3.52
N VAL A 872 10.06 18.42 3.32
CA VAL A 872 10.82 18.59 2.06
C VAL A 872 11.81 17.44 1.87
N ARG A 873 12.55 17.04 2.92
CA ARG A 873 13.44 15.88 2.89
C ARG A 873 12.68 14.60 2.53
N GLU A 874 11.53 14.40 3.16
CA GLU A 874 10.71 13.22 2.90
C GLU A 874 10.10 13.24 1.50
N SER A 875 9.66 14.40 1.02
CA SER A 875 9.18 14.53 -0.37
C SER A 875 10.30 14.19 -1.37
N TRP A 876 11.53 14.61 -1.11
CA TRP A 876 12.68 14.27 -1.96
C TRP A 876 12.95 12.77 -1.99
N ARG A 877 12.91 12.12 -0.81
CA ARG A 877 13.08 10.67 -0.68
C ARG A 877 11.97 9.91 -1.41
N LEU A 878 10.72 10.31 -1.23
CA LEU A 878 9.56 9.66 -1.84
C LEU A 878 9.57 9.79 -3.36
N ASN A 879 9.90 10.97 -3.90
CA ASN A 879 10.02 11.17 -5.35
C ASN A 879 11.13 10.29 -5.95
N GLN A 880 12.27 10.14 -5.27
CA GLN A 880 13.33 9.22 -5.69
C GLN A 880 12.95 7.74 -5.55
N ALA A 881 12.11 7.39 -4.57
CA ALA A 881 11.59 6.03 -4.41
C ALA A 881 10.55 5.67 -5.48
N LEU A 882 9.80 6.68 -5.96
CA LEU A 882 8.88 6.57 -7.08
C LEU A 882 9.63 6.44 -8.40
N ASP A 883 10.61 7.31 -8.64
CA ASP A 883 11.53 7.22 -9.77
C ASP A 883 12.96 7.63 -9.39
N PRO A 884 13.93 6.69 -9.40
CA PRO A 884 15.34 6.99 -9.13
C PRO A 884 15.95 8.04 -10.09
N ALA A 885 15.42 8.17 -11.31
CA ALA A 885 15.88 9.17 -12.27
C ALA A 885 15.56 10.62 -11.86
N THR A 886 14.78 10.81 -10.79
CA THR A 886 14.53 12.11 -10.14
C THR A 886 15.83 12.82 -9.74
N ASN A 887 16.82 12.07 -9.25
CA ASN A 887 18.08 12.61 -8.73
C ASN A 887 19.29 12.04 -9.49
N PRO A 888 19.66 12.62 -10.65
CA PRO A 888 20.83 12.18 -11.39
C PRO A 888 22.13 12.59 -10.65
N PRO A 889 23.27 11.91 -10.91
CA PRO A 889 24.52 12.15 -10.20
C PRO A 889 24.98 13.61 -10.18
N GLN A 890 24.71 14.36 -11.25
CA GLN A 890 25.06 15.78 -11.33
C GLN A 890 24.27 16.65 -10.33
N ILE A 891 23.02 16.29 -10.04
CA ILE A 891 22.20 16.97 -9.03
C ILE A 891 22.68 16.60 -7.63
N GLN A 892 22.96 15.32 -7.39
CA GLN A 892 23.52 14.87 -6.12
C GLN A 892 24.86 15.55 -5.81
N ALA A 893 25.74 15.74 -6.79
CA ALA A 893 27.01 16.45 -6.62
C ALA A 893 26.83 17.91 -6.16
N ILE A 894 25.77 18.60 -6.62
CA ILE A 894 25.44 19.95 -6.15
C ILE A 894 25.03 19.92 -4.68
N LEU A 895 24.20 18.94 -4.29
CA LEU A 895 23.75 18.78 -2.91
C LEU A 895 24.89 18.39 -1.98
N ASP A 896 25.77 17.47 -2.38
CA ASP A 896 26.92 17.01 -1.61
C ASP A 896 27.89 18.15 -1.31
N ALA A 897 28.12 19.04 -2.28
CA ALA A 897 29.01 20.20 -2.13
C ALA A 897 28.55 21.18 -1.03
N VAL A 898 27.27 21.16 -0.66
CA VAL A 898 26.68 22.07 0.32
C VAL A 898 25.99 21.37 1.49
N ALA A 899 26.10 20.04 1.57
CA ALA A 899 25.42 19.21 2.56
C ALA A 899 25.60 19.66 4.02
N PRO A 900 26.78 20.12 4.49
CA PRO A 900 26.97 20.56 5.87
C PRO A 900 26.14 21.78 6.29
N TRP A 901 25.63 22.56 5.33
CA TRP A 901 24.87 23.79 5.57
C TRP A 901 23.38 23.64 5.26
N LEU A 902 22.98 22.49 4.74
CA LEU A 902 21.66 22.26 4.15
C LEU A 902 20.74 21.50 5.13
N ALA A 903 19.62 22.11 5.49
CA ALA A 903 18.59 21.46 6.30
C ALA A 903 17.67 20.57 5.44
N ALA A 904 17.30 21.02 4.24
CA ALA A 904 16.49 20.26 3.30
C ALA A 904 16.68 20.77 1.86
N ALA A 905 16.49 19.90 0.87
CA ALA A 905 16.36 20.33 -0.52
C ALA A 905 15.54 19.34 -1.35
N LYS A 906 14.96 19.83 -2.45
CA LYS A 906 14.36 19.02 -3.51
C LYS A 906 14.35 19.76 -4.84
N LEU A 907 14.24 19.02 -5.93
CA LEU A 907 13.81 19.59 -7.20
C LEU A 907 12.33 19.99 -7.15
N THR A 908 11.98 21.07 -7.83
CA THR A 908 10.62 21.67 -7.76
C THR A 908 9.61 21.07 -8.74
N GLY A 909 10.02 20.10 -9.56
CA GLY A 909 9.17 19.47 -10.59
C GLY A 909 9.41 17.96 -10.66
N ALA A 910 9.05 17.35 -11.80
CA ALA A 910 9.08 15.89 -12.00
C ALA A 910 10.45 15.21 -11.79
N GLY A 911 11.56 15.98 -11.80
CA GLY A 911 12.91 15.49 -11.51
C GLY A 911 13.87 15.53 -12.70
N GLY A 912 15.12 15.14 -12.48
CA GLY A 912 16.14 15.03 -13.53
C GLY A 912 16.87 16.33 -13.90
N GLY A 913 16.45 17.48 -13.36
CA GLY A 913 17.04 18.80 -13.63
C GLY A 913 16.08 19.94 -13.25
N GLY A 914 16.46 21.18 -13.56
CA GLY A 914 15.65 22.37 -13.31
C GLY A 914 16.07 23.14 -12.07
N TYR A 915 15.09 23.62 -11.30
CA TYR A 915 15.32 24.37 -10.07
C TYR A 915 15.38 23.46 -8.84
N LEU A 916 16.33 23.76 -7.95
CA LEU A 916 16.41 23.25 -6.59
C LEU A 916 15.81 24.29 -5.64
N PHE A 917 14.86 23.85 -4.82
CA PHE A 917 14.45 24.55 -3.62
C PHE A 917 15.27 24.01 -2.45
N MET A 918 15.98 24.89 -1.76
CA MET A 918 16.89 24.56 -0.65
C MET A 918 16.49 25.35 0.59
N ILE A 919 16.57 24.70 1.75
CA ILE A 919 16.44 25.32 3.07
C ILE A 919 17.77 25.12 3.79
N ALA A 920 18.44 26.20 4.14
CA ALA A 920 19.65 26.17 4.95
C ALA A 920 19.31 26.02 6.45
N HIS A 921 20.27 25.60 7.27
CA HIS A 921 20.08 25.53 8.73
C HIS A 921 19.79 26.89 9.38
N ASP A 922 20.43 27.94 8.87
CA ASP A 922 20.30 29.32 9.34
C ASP A 922 20.74 30.32 8.24
N PRO A 923 20.56 31.64 8.41
CA PRO A 923 20.94 32.63 7.41
C PRO A 923 22.45 32.66 7.07
N ALA A 924 23.33 32.30 8.02
CA ALA A 924 24.77 32.26 7.77
C ALA A 924 25.14 31.04 6.91
N ALA A 925 24.52 29.89 7.17
CA ALA A 925 24.58 28.70 6.33
C ALA A 925 24.07 29.01 4.92
N ALA A 926 22.95 29.74 4.78
CA ALA A 926 22.43 30.17 3.49
C ALA A 926 23.42 31.03 2.70
N ALA A 927 24.11 31.96 3.37
CA ALA A 927 25.17 32.76 2.76
C ALA A 927 26.35 31.90 2.27
N ARG A 928 26.73 30.86 3.03
CA ARG A 928 27.78 29.90 2.61
C ARG A 928 27.37 29.09 1.39
N ILE A 929 26.14 28.60 1.35
CA ILE A 929 25.59 27.90 0.17
C ILE A 929 25.66 28.82 -1.05
N ARG A 930 25.25 30.10 -0.92
CA ARG A 930 25.34 31.09 -1.99
C ARG A 930 26.78 31.29 -2.47
N GLU A 931 27.72 31.48 -1.54
CA GLU A 931 29.14 31.67 -1.85
C GLU A 931 29.72 30.49 -2.65
N ILE A 932 29.49 29.27 -2.19
CA ILE A 932 30.03 28.04 -2.81
C ILE A 932 29.47 27.85 -4.21
N LEU A 933 28.15 27.87 -4.38
CA LEU A 933 27.50 27.58 -5.66
C LEU A 933 27.63 28.72 -6.68
N THR A 934 27.96 29.94 -6.25
CA THR A 934 28.29 31.05 -7.14
C THR A 934 29.76 31.01 -7.58
N ARG A 935 30.70 30.60 -6.72
CA ARG A 935 32.12 30.45 -7.09
C ARG A 935 32.39 29.20 -7.94
N HIS A 936 31.65 28.13 -7.67
CA HIS A 936 31.82 26.84 -8.33
C HIS A 936 30.49 26.34 -8.93
N PRO A 937 29.92 27.07 -9.90
CA PRO A 937 28.68 26.62 -10.54
C PRO A 937 28.93 25.33 -11.35
N PRO A 938 27.98 24.38 -11.39
CA PRO A 938 28.11 23.14 -12.14
C PRO A 938 28.17 23.36 -13.65
N ASN A 939 27.69 24.51 -14.14
CA ASN A 939 27.75 24.93 -15.55
C ASN A 939 27.48 26.45 -15.67
N PRO A 940 27.74 27.07 -16.84
CA PRO A 940 27.60 28.52 -17.02
C PRO A 940 26.17 29.07 -16.88
N ARG A 941 25.15 28.21 -16.90
CA ARG A 941 23.74 28.63 -16.78
C ARG A 941 23.26 28.63 -15.33
N ALA A 942 23.96 27.92 -14.44
CA ALA A 942 23.53 27.71 -13.07
C ALA A 942 23.64 29.00 -12.25
N ARG A 943 22.59 29.35 -11.51
CA ARG A 943 22.49 30.64 -10.80
C ARG A 943 21.39 30.65 -9.74
N PHE A 944 21.56 31.48 -8.72
CA PHE A 944 20.47 31.82 -7.80
C PHE A 944 19.48 32.77 -8.45
N VAL A 945 18.20 32.60 -8.10
CA VAL A 945 17.13 33.51 -8.50
C VAL A 945 16.46 34.02 -7.23
N ARG A 946 16.24 35.34 -7.14
CA ARG A 946 15.48 35.90 -6.04
C ARG A 946 14.01 35.56 -6.25
N PHE A 947 13.35 35.12 -5.20
CA PHE A 947 11.94 34.76 -5.27
C PHE A 947 11.17 35.39 -4.11
N SER A 948 9.88 35.61 -4.31
CA SER A 948 8.94 36.07 -3.29
C SER A 948 7.62 35.34 -3.44
N VAL A 949 6.92 35.11 -2.33
CA VAL A 949 5.59 34.51 -2.38
C VAL A 949 4.64 35.47 -3.09
N SER A 950 3.93 34.98 -4.11
CA SER A 950 2.99 35.82 -4.87
C SER A 950 1.71 36.03 -4.08
N THR A 951 1.30 37.28 -3.90
CA THR A 951 0.09 37.65 -3.16
C THR A 951 -1.17 37.67 -4.03
N THR A 952 -1.02 37.54 -5.34
CA THR A 952 -2.13 37.75 -6.30
C THR A 952 -2.51 36.51 -7.09
N GLY A 953 -1.57 35.59 -7.36
CA GLY A 953 -1.81 34.51 -8.33
C GLY A 953 -1.93 35.07 -9.76
N LEU A 954 -2.66 34.38 -10.63
CA LEU A 954 -2.99 34.84 -11.98
C LEU A 954 -3.73 36.20 -11.92
N GLN A 955 -3.28 37.14 -12.75
CA GLN A 955 -3.92 38.43 -12.96
C GLN A 955 -4.22 38.63 -14.44
N VAL A 956 -5.40 39.21 -14.74
CA VAL A 956 -5.77 39.67 -16.08
C VAL A 956 -6.23 41.12 -15.97
N THR A 957 -5.67 41.99 -16.80
CA THR A 957 -5.96 43.43 -16.82
C THR A 957 -6.11 43.90 -18.27
N ARG A 958 -6.83 45.00 -18.50
CA ARG A 958 -6.92 45.68 -19.80
C ARG A 958 -6.19 47.03 -19.72
N SER A 959 -5.66 47.51 -20.84
CA SER A 959 -5.08 48.84 -21.00
C SER A 959 -6.10 49.97 -20.90
#